data_AF-A0A068NWD7-F1
#
_entry.id   AF-A0A068NWD7-F1
#
_cell.length_a   1.000
_cell.length_b   1.000
_cell.length_c   1.000
_cell.angle_alpha   90.00
_cell.angle_beta   90.00
_cell.angle_gamma   90.00
#
_symmetry.space_group_name_H-M   'P 1'
#
loop_
_entity.id
_entity.type
_entity.pdbx_description
1 polymer ?
#
loop_
_entity_poly.entity_id
_entity_poly.type
_entity_poly.pdbx_seq_one_letter_code
_entity_poly.pdbx_strand_id
1 'polypeptide(L)'
;MVRNIGIAAHIDAGKTTTTERILFYTGKAHKIGEVHDGAATMDWMEQEQERGITITSAATSCFWSGSKKDRPEHKINIIDTPGHVDFTVEVERSLRVLDGAVCVLCAVGGVQPQTETVWRQMNKYKVPRIIYVNKMDRLGADFFTVLQRVKERLGANAAPIQLPIGSESDYLGYVDLINMKAYTYDKEDDKGKTFTESEIPADLQDLAAEYREKMIESISDFDDSIMERFLDGQELTVAEITDALRRGTLANKVVPMISGSSFKNKGVQAMIDAVLDYLPSPIDVGEVKGINPRTEEEIFRAPDDKAPFSALAFKIMSDKYVGRLTFLRVYSGVLKKGSQVTVAFRDPVSNDFRYRTERIGRILEMHANSRNDIDEVYAGEIVGVIGLNDVNTGHTVCDSDNLIALESIKFPEPVIQIAVEPKTKADQEKLGTSLHRLAQEDPTFRVFTDPESGQTIISGMGELHLEIIVDRLNREFGVQANQGKPQVAYRETVRIKSRAEGRFIRQTGGSGQYGHCWVEMEPMPPGTGFVFENKVTGGTIPKEYIPACEKGIREGLIAGVLAGYPVVDVKVSLTEGSYHEVDSNENAFKQAGLIAFREAMKKANPVLKEPIMHVEVTTPEQNVGDVVGDINSRRGRIEGMENALGGASVVNAHVPLSEMFGYVTTLRSLTQGRAQPNVTPSHYEEVPNSIAAEITAKAQGGR
;
A
#
# COMPACT_ATOMS: atom_id res chain seq x y z
N MET A 1 19.07 12.20 -24.52
CA MET A 1 19.17 11.90 -23.07
C MET A 1 17.84 11.37 -22.55
N VAL A 2 17.85 10.61 -21.46
CA VAL A 2 16.65 10.02 -20.85
C VAL A 2 16.17 10.89 -19.67
N ARG A 3 14.85 10.97 -19.47
CA ARG A 3 14.19 11.48 -18.26
C ARG A 3 13.22 10.41 -17.76
N ASN A 4 13.34 10.01 -16.50
CA ASN A 4 12.40 9.07 -15.89
C ASN A 4 11.57 9.85 -14.87
N ILE A 5 10.32 10.12 -15.22
CA ILE A 5 9.44 11.01 -14.44
C ILE A 5 8.16 10.31 -13.98
N GLY A 6 7.72 10.65 -12.77
CA GLY A 6 6.38 10.29 -12.29
C GLY A 6 5.43 11.47 -12.34
N ILE A 7 4.17 11.22 -12.67
CA ILE A 7 3.09 12.21 -12.47
C ILE A 7 2.38 11.87 -11.15
N ALA A 8 2.47 12.75 -10.16
CA ALA A 8 2.06 12.48 -8.78
C ALA A 8 1.12 13.57 -8.24
N ALA A 9 0.00 13.18 -7.61
CA ALA A 9 -1.04 14.10 -7.16
C ALA A 9 -2.13 13.41 -6.34
N HIS A 10 -2.96 14.19 -5.66
CA HIS A 10 -4.22 13.70 -5.09
C HIS A 10 -5.27 13.35 -6.17
N ILE A 11 -6.36 12.72 -5.76
CA ILE A 11 -7.50 12.35 -6.62
C ILE A 11 -8.08 13.61 -7.26
N ASP A 12 -8.52 13.54 -8.52
CA ASP A 12 -9.09 14.69 -9.26
C ASP A 12 -8.19 15.92 -9.47
N ALA A 13 -6.88 15.85 -9.18
CA ALA A 13 -5.95 16.92 -9.58
C ALA A 13 -5.72 16.97 -11.10
N GLY A 14 -6.14 15.92 -11.84
CA GLY A 14 -6.02 15.81 -13.29
C GLY A 14 -4.74 15.13 -13.78
N LYS A 15 -4.14 14.21 -13.00
CA LYS A 15 -2.92 13.46 -13.37
C LYS A 15 -3.05 12.77 -14.73
N THR A 16 -4.00 11.86 -14.87
CA THR A 16 -4.21 11.09 -16.09
C THR A 16 -4.47 12.00 -17.28
N THR A 17 -5.29 13.04 -17.08
CA THR A 17 -5.52 14.05 -18.12
C THR A 17 -4.21 14.73 -18.53
N THR A 18 -3.36 15.14 -17.59
CA THR A 18 -2.04 15.69 -17.88
C THR A 18 -1.17 14.68 -18.64
N THR A 19 -1.13 13.41 -18.21
CA THR A 19 -0.38 12.34 -18.89
C THR A 19 -0.85 12.15 -20.34
N GLU A 20 -2.16 12.10 -20.60
CA GLU A 20 -2.72 12.01 -21.96
C GLU A 20 -2.32 13.22 -22.80
N ARG A 21 -2.27 14.43 -22.23
CA ARG A 21 -1.78 15.63 -22.94
C ARG A 21 -0.31 15.50 -23.31
N ILE A 22 0.54 14.96 -22.43
CA ILE A 22 1.94 14.73 -22.74
C ILE A 22 2.06 13.76 -23.93
N LEU A 23 1.31 12.66 -23.92
CA LEU A 23 1.29 11.68 -25.02
C LEU A 23 0.81 12.29 -26.35
N PHE A 24 -0.19 13.15 -26.30
CA PHE A 24 -0.69 13.85 -27.48
C PHE A 24 0.35 14.83 -28.06
N TYR A 25 0.96 15.66 -27.22
CA TYR A 25 1.91 16.68 -27.69
C TYR A 25 3.22 16.09 -28.20
N THR A 26 3.71 15.03 -27.56
CA THR A 26 4.88 14.27 -28.02
C THR A 26 4.62 13.48 -29.31
N GLY A 27 3.38 13.52 -29.84
CA GLY A 27 2.99 12.84 -31.07
C GLY A 27 2.81 11.33 -30.91
N LYS A 28 2.87 10.81 -29.68
CA LYS A 28 2.69 9.39 -29.38
C LYS A 28 1.23 8.96 -29.49
N ALA A 29 0.30 9.83 -29.11
CA ALA A 29 -1.13 9.65 -29.30
C ALA A 29 -1.66 10.57 -30.41
N HIS A 30 -2.36 10.00 -31.40
CA HIS A 30 -2.93 10.77 -32.51
C HIS A 30 -4.27 11.43 -32.19
N LYS A 31 -4.91 11.02 -31.07
CA LYS A 31 -6.15 11.59 -30.56
C LYS A 31 -5.96 12.01 -29.11
N ILE A 32 -6.72 13.03 -28.74
CA ILE A 32 -6.90 13.48 -27.36
C ILE A 32 -7.85 12.48 -26.70
N GLY A 33 -7.36 11.72 -25.71
CA GLY A 33 -8.21 10.88 -24.85
C GLY A 33 -8.78 11.71 -23.70
N GLU A 34 -10.06 11.54 -23.39
CA GLU A 34 -10.70 12.10 -22.19
C GLU A 34 -11.03 10.98 -21.19
N VAL A 35 -10.70 11.21 -19.92
CA VAL A 35 -10.92 10.25 -18.82
C VAL A 35 -12.41 10.04 -18.58
N HIS A 36 -13.22 11.10 -18.70
CA HIS A 36 -14.67 11.05 -18.47
C HIS A 36 -15.43 10.24 -19.52
N ASP A 37 -14.86 10.07 -20.71
CA ASP A 37 -15.47 9.33 -21.82
C ASP A 37 -14.95 7.88 -21.91
N GLY A 38 -14.13 7.43 -20.94
CA GLY A 38 -13.49 6.11 -20.98
C GLY A 38 -12.45 5.97 -22.10
N ALA A 39 -12.02 7.07 -22.71
CA ALA A 39 -11.11 7.09 -23.85
C ALA A 39 -9.64 7.33 -23.46
N ALA A 40 -9.32 7.39 -22.15
CA ALA A 40 -7.96 7.53 -21.67
C ALA A 40 -7.14 6.28 -21.98
N THR A 41 -5.94 6.49 -22.52
CA THR A 41 -5.01 5.43 -22.91
C THR A 41 -4.31 4.81 -21.70
N MET A 42 -4.07 5.61 -20.65
CA MET A 42 -3.32 5.20 -19.47
C MET A 42 -4.16 4.42 -18.45
N ASP A 43 -5.44 4.74 -18.31
CA ASP A 43 -6.43 3.99 -17.50
C ASP A 43 -7.00 2.84 -18.36
N TRP A 44 -6.22 1.78 -18.50
CA TRP A 44 -6.54 0.66 -19.40
C TRP A 44 -7.43 -0.40 -18.76
N MET A 45 -7.49 -0.45 -17.42
CA MET A 45 -8.38 -1.37 -16.72
C MET A 45 -9.82 -0.85 -16.80
N GLU A 46 -10.78 -1.73 -17.01
CA GLU A 46 -12.20 -1.39 -17.06
C GLU A 46 -12.65 -0.72 -15.74
N GLN A 47 -12.08 -1.16 -14.61
CA GLN A 47 -12.35 -0.59 -13.29
C GLN A 47 -11.84 0.85 -13.13
N GLU A 48 -10.72 1.19 -13.77
CA GLU A 48 -10.16 2.56 -13.75
C GLU A 48 -11.09 3.49 -14.55
N GLN A 49 -11.57 3.03 -15.70
CA GLN A 49 -12.51 3.78 -16.56
C GLN A 49 -13.89 3.96 -15.91
N GLU A 50 -14.45 2.91 -15.30
CA GLU A 50 -15.75 2.96 -14.62
C GLU A 50 -15.75 3.92 -13.43
N ARG A 51 -14.64 3.96 -12.67
CA ARG A 51 -14.53 4.74 -11.43
C ARG A 51 -13.86 6.11 -11.62
N GLY A 52 -13.22 6.35 -12.77
CA GLY A 52 -12.47 7.57 -13.05
C GLY A 52 -11.24 7.76 -12.16
N ILE A 53 -10.61 6.67 -11.70
CA ILE A 53 -9.42 6.69 -10.85
C ILE A 53 -8.33 5.79 -11.41
N THR A 54 -7.07 6.20 -11.28
CA THR A 54 -5.91 5.34 -11.59
C THR A 54 -5.64 4.38 -10.42
N ILE A 55 -5.62 3.08 -10.70
CA ILE A 55 -5.44 1.99 -9.75
C ILE A 55 -4.02 1.43 -9.84
N THR A 56 -3.52 1.20 -11.06
CA THR A 56 -2.17 0.65 -11.29
C THR A 56 -1.28 1.63 -12.04
N SER A 57 0.02 1.64 -11.73
CA SER A 57 0.91 2.61 -12.37
C SER A 57 1.19 2.21 -13.83
N ALA A 58 0.83 3.04 -14.81
CA ALA A 58 1.13 2.76 -16.21
C ALA A 58 2.48 3.39 -16.61
N ALA A 59 3.35 2.62 -17.26
CA ALA A 59 4.63 3.10 -17.78
C ALA A 59 4.56 3.27 -19.30
N THR A 60 5.03 4.41 -19.79
CA THR A 60 5.06 4.71 -21.24
C THR A 60 6.25 5.59 -21.59
N SER A 61 6.80 5.38 -22.78
CA SER A 61 7.94 6.16 -23.29
C SER A 61 7.51 7.05 -24.45
N CYS A 62 7.91 8.31 -24.42
CA CYS A 62 7.68 9.29 -25.49
C CYS A 62 8.94 10.12 -25.77
N PHE A 63 8.92 10.89 -26.86
CA PHE A 63 10.05 11.70 -27.30
C PHE A 63 9.67 13.18 -27.37
N TRP A 64 10.55 14.06 -26.91
CA TRP A 64 10.32 15.51 -26.89
C TRP A 64 11.56 16.28 -27.31
N SER A 65 11.38 17.25 -28.21
CA SER A 65 12.45 18.13 -28.73
C SER A 65 12.27 19.60 -28.32
N GLY A 66 11.47 19.85 -27.28
CA GLY A 66 11.08 21.19 -26.86
C GLY A 66 9.82 21.68 -27.59
N SER A 67 9.03 22.54 -26.94
CA SER A 67 7.82 23.12 -27.55
C SER A 67 8.11 23.91 -28.82
N LYS A 68 9.28 24.55 -28.89
CA LYS A 68 9.79 25.29 -30.06
C LYS A 68 10.61 24.43 -31.03
N LYS A 69 10.77 23.12 -30.74
CA LYS A 69 11.62 22.16 -31.49
C LYS A 69 13.08 22.60 -31.62
N ASP A 70 13.57 23.31 -30.61
CA ASP A 70 14.89 23.91 -30.52
C ASP A 70 15.89 23.05 -29.74
N ARG A 71 15.46 21.88 -29.24
CA ARG A 71 16.28 20.96 -28.43
C ARG A 71 16.53 19.66 -29.17
N PRO A 72 17.64 18.96 -28.88
CA PRO A 72 17.79 17.58 -29.33
C PRO A 72 16.66 16.72 -28.77
N GLU A 73 16.36 15.62 -29.45
CA GLU A 73 15.29 14.73 -29.02
C GLU A 73 15.67 14.02 -27.70
N HIS A 74 14.77 14.11 -26.72
CA HIS A 74 14.90 13.48 -25.41
C HIS A 74 13.86 12.38 -25.26
N LYS A 75 14.27 11.23 -24.72
CA LYS A 75 13.36 10.16 -24.33
C LYS A 75 12.83 10.44 -22.92
N ILE A 76 11.51 10.47 -22.77
CA ILE A 76 10.84 10.65 -21.49
C ILE A 76 10.07 9.37 -21.18
N ASN A 77 10.46 8.69 -20.11
CA ASN A 77 9.73 7.56 -19.56
C ASN A 77 8.83 8.12 -18.45
N ILE A 78 7.53 7.97 -18.64
CA ILE A 78 6.49 8.48 -17.74
C ILE A 78 5.89 7.30 -16.99
N ILE A 79 5.83 7.41 -15.66
CA ILE A 79 5.01 6.55 -14.83
C ILE A 79 3.85 7.37 -14.29
N ASP A 80 2.62 7.04 -14.69
CA ASP A 80 1.43 7.63 -14.09
C ASP A 80 1.16 6.94 -12.76
N THR A 81 1.07 7.70 -11.67
CA THR A 81 0.96 7.12 -10.31
C THR A 81 -0.46 7.27 -9.76
N PRO A 82 -0.98 6.26 -9.03
CA PRO A 82 -2.28 6.38 -8.36
C PRO A 82 -2.33 7.56 -7.39
N GLY A 83 -3.47 8.25 -7.35
CA GLY A 83 -3.70 9.33 -6.38
C GLY A 83 -4.40 8.91 -5.10
N HIS A 84 -4.93 7.68 -5.08
CA HIS A 84 -5.70 7.16 -3.96
C HIS A 84 -4.80 6.47 -2.94
N VAL A 85 -5.07 6.71 -1.65
CA VAL A 85 -4.24 6.22 -0.54
C VAL A 85 -4.18 4.69 -0.44
N ASP A 86 -5.23 4.00 -0.88
CA ASP A 86 -5.30 2.54 -0.96
C ASP A 86 -4.26 1.92 -1.91
N PHE A 87 -3.76 2.69 -2.87
CA PHE A 87 -2.72 2.29 -3.82
C PHE A 87 -1.38 2.99 -3.56
N THR A 88 -1.14 3.42 -2.31
CA THR A 88 0.12 4.06 -1.87
C THR A 88 1.37 3.24 -2.19
N VAL A 89 1.22 1.93 -2.32
CA VAL A 89 2.28 0.99 -2.66
C VAL A 89 2.75 1.15 -4.09
N GLU A 90 1.83 1.39 -5.02
CA GLU A 90 2.16 1.73 -6.41
C GLU A 90 2.93 3.06 -6.47
N VAL A 91 2.56 4.02 -5.61
CA VAL A 91 3.30 5.29 -5.48
C VAL A 91 4.71 5.06 -4.92
N GLU A 92 4.88 4.26 -3.86
CA GLU A 92 6.20 3.95 -3.30
C GLU A 92 7.10 3.22 -4.31
N ARG A 93 6.57 2.23 -5.04
CA ARG A 93 7.30 1.50 -6.10
C ARG A 93 7.73 2.44 -7.22
N SER A 94 6.83 3.31 -7.65
CA SER A 94 7.10 4.27 -8.72
C SER A 94 8.17 5.26 -8.28
N LEU A 95 8.00 5.93 -7.13
CA LEU A 95 8.94 6.95 -6.66
C LEU A 95 10.37 6.43 -6.45
N ARG A 96 10.55 5.13 -6.17
CA ARG A 96 11.88 4.53 -6.03
C ARG A 96 12.61 4.35 -7.37
N VAL A 97 11.87 4.22 -8.45
CA VAL A 97 12.39 3.92 -9.79
C VAL A 97 12.56 5.17 -10.64
N LEU A 98 11.83 6.22 -10.30
CA LEU A 98 11.83 7.50 -10.98
C LEU A 98 13.03 8.33 -10.56
N ASP A 99 13.57 9.08 -11.52
CA ASP A 99 14.64 10.04 -11.25
C ASP A 99 14.03 11.36 -10.78
N GLY A 100 12.88 11.77 -11.32
CA GLY A 100 12.18 13.00 -10.95
C GLY A 100 10.65 12.86 -10.94
N ALA A 101 9.95 13.89 -10.49
CA ALA A 101 8.49 13.90 -10.43
C ALA A 101 7.86 15.25 -10.82
N VAL A 102 6.66 15.18 -11.40
CA VAL A 102 5.76 16.31 -11.59
C VAL A 102 4.64 16.20 -10.56
N CYS A 103 4.65 17.10 -9.58
CA CYS A 103 3.60 17.18 -8.57
C CYS A 103 2.45 18.03 -9.10
N VAL A 104 1.34 17.39 -9.46
CA VAL A 104 0.15 18.08 -10.00
C VAL A 104 -0.73 18.54 -8.83
N LEU A 105 -1.07 19.83 -8.80
CA LEU A 105 -1.98 20.41 -7.82
C LEU A 105 -3.18 21.04 -8.53
N CYS A 106 -4.36 20.96 -7.92
CA CYS A 106 -5.54 21.64 -8.42
C CYS A 106 -5.50 23.12 -8.02
N ALA A 107 -5.71 24.04 -8.96
CA ALA A 107 -5.76 25.48 -8.72
C ALA A 107 -6.84 25.91 -7.70
N VAL A 108 -7.90 25.10 -7.54
CA VAL A 108 -8.99 25.35 -6.59
C VAL A 108 -8.72 24.68 -5.24
N GLY A 109 -8.33 23.39 -5.28
CA GLY A 109 -8.13 22.57 -4.08
C GLY A 109 -6.81 22.84 -3.34
N GLY A 110 -5.79 23.27 -4.07
CA GLY A 110 -4.42 23.43 -3.57
C GLY A 110 -3.87 22.14 -2.95
N VAL A 111 -3.22 22.28 -1.80
CA VAL A 111 -2.62 21.16 -1.05
C VAL A 111 -3.67 20.45 -0.20
N GLN A 112 -3.96 19.20 -0.57
CA GLN A 112 -4.87 18.30 0.16
C GLN A 112 -4.09 17.32 1.07
N PRO A 113 -4.73 16.66 2.06
CA PRO A 113 -4.06 15.70 2.94
C PRO A 113 -3.31 14.58 2.19
N GLN A 114 -3.86 14.10 1.07
CA GLN A 114 -3.20 13.10 0.23
C GLN A 114 -1.95 13.65 -0.47
N THR A 115 -1.95 14.93 -0.85
CA THR A 115 -0.76 15.62 -1.37
C THR A 115 0.37 15.59 -0.33
N GLU A 116 0.07 15.83 0.95
CA GLU A 116 1.06 15.79 2.04
C GLU A 116 1.71 14.40 2.17
N THR A 117 0.93 13.32 2.00
CA THR A 117 1.43 11.94 2.04
C THR A 117 2.37 11.65 0.87
N VAL A 118 1.96 11.96 -0.36
CA VAL A 118 2.81 11.77 -1.55
C VAL A 118 4.06 12.65 -1.48
N TRP A 119 3.95 13.87 -0.96
CA TRP A 119 5.08 14.77 -0.74
C TRP A 119 6.10 14.20 0.25
N ARG A 120 5.64 13.63 1.37
CA ARG A 120 6.49 12.93 2.34
C ARG A 120 7.19 11.73 1.71
N GLN A 121 6.52 10.97 0.85
CA GLN A 121 7.14 9.85 0.12
C GLN A 121 8.24 10.35 -0.84
N MET A 122 7.99 11.43 -1.60
CA MET A 122 9.01 12.03 -2.46
C MET A 122 10.21 12.54 -1.63
N ASN A 123 9.98 13.10 -0.43
CA ASN A 123 11.06 13.50 0.49
C ASN A 123 11.87 12.30 1.00
N LYS A 124 11.20 11.21 1.39
CA LYS A 124 11.83 9.95 1.84
C LYS A 124 12.81 9.41 0.80
N TYR A 125 12.41 9.40 -0.47
CA TYR A 125 13.24 8.93 -1.58
C TYR A 125 14.11 10.02 -2.23
N LYS A 126 14.09 11.25 -1.68
CA LYS A 126 14.83 12.41 -2.18
C LYS A 126 14.60 12.69 -3.67
N VAL A 127 13.37 12.50 -4.16
CA VAL A 127 13.02 12.66 -5.58
C VAL A 127 12.89 14.14 -5.94
N PRO A 128 13.77 14.71 -6.79
CA PRO A 128 13.63 16.05 -7.37
C PRO A 128 12.30 16.23 -8.06
N ARG A 129 11.70 17.41 -7.95
CA ARG A 129 10.34 17.63 -8.45
C ARG A 129 10.07 19.05 -8.91
N ILE A 130 9.06 19.18 -9.75
CA ILE A 130 8.42 20.44 -10.14
C ILE A 130 6.94 20.41 -9.73
N ILE A 131 6.33 21.58 -9.53
CA ILE A 131 4.90 21.71 -9.24
C ILE A 131 4.17 22.22 -10.48
N TYR A 132 3.15 21.49 -10.92
CA TYR A 132 2.23 21.90 -11.97
C TYR A 132 0.86 22.21 -11.37
N VAL A 133 0.52 23.50 -11.30
CA VAL A 133 -0.81 23.94 -10.88
C VAL A 133 -1.76 23.82 -12.06
N ASN A 134 -2.51 22.74 -12.06
CA ASN A 134 -3.48 22.38 -13.08
C ASN A 134 -4.86 22.95 -12.77
N LYS A 135 -5.77 22.87 -13.73
CA LYS A 135 -7.16 23.33 -13.64
C LYS A 135 -7.29 24.84 -13.40
N MET A 136 -6.37 25.64 -13.95
CA MET A 136 -6.48 27.10 -13.95
C MET A 136 -7.75 27.63 -14.66
N ASP A 137 -8.44 26.76 -15.41
CA ASP A 137 -9.70 27.05 -16.10
C ASP A 137 -10.96 26.94 -15.23
N ARG A 138 -10.84 26.44 -13.99
CA ARG A 138 -11.98 26.21 -13.10
C ARG A 138 -12.36 27.47 -12.31
N LEU A 139 -13.63 27.59 -11.97
CA LEU A 139 -14.13 28.64 -11.08
C LEU A 139 -13.47 28.51 -9.70
N GLY A 140 -12.95 29.61 -9.17
CA GLY A 140 -12.15 29.66 -7.95
C GLY A 140 -10.69 29.24 -8.13
N ALA A 141 -10.17 29.18 -9.36
CA ALA A 141 -8.77 28.90 -9.62
C ALA A 141 -7.89 30.08 -9.17
N ASP A 142 -6.99 29.81 -8.22
CA ASP A 142 -6.08 30.82 -7.67
C ASP A 142 -4.68 30.24 -7.47
N PHE A 143 -3.76 30.63 -8.36
CA PHE A 143 -2.37 30.20 -8.33
C PHE A 143 -1.63 30.67 -7.06
N PHE A 144 -1.89 31.88 -6.59
CA PHE A 144 -1.19 32.49 -5.45
C PHE A 144 -1.61 31.85 -4.14
N THR A 145 -2.89 31.53 -3.97
CA THR A 145 -3.38 30.74 -2.83
C THR A 145 -2.75 29.35 -2.81
N VAL A 146 -2.57 28.69 -3.96
CA VAL A 146 -1.87 27.40 -4.01
C VAL A 146 -0.40 27.55 -3.60
N LEU A 147 0.30 28.58 -4.09
CA LEU A 147 1.69 28.88 -3.71
C LEU A 147 1.83 29.06 -2.20
N GLN A 148 0.94 29.83 -1.57
CA GLN A 148 0.92 30.03 -0.13
C GLN A 148 0.72 28.70 0.61
N ARG A 149 -0.26 27.88 0.21
CA ARG A 149 -0.51 26.57 0.83
C ARG A 149 0.65 25.59 0.69
N VAL A 150 1.39 25.65 -0.43
CA VAL A 150 2.61 24.83 -0.61
C VAL A 150 3.66 25.22 0.42
N LYS A 151 3.89 26.52 0.65
CA LYS A 151 4.82 26.99 1.68
C LYS A 151 4.36 26.59 3.09
N GLU A 152 3.10 26.83 3.43
CA GLU A 152 2.56 26.61 4.78
C GLU A 152 2.39 25.13 5.16
N ARG A 153 1.85 24.30 4.25
CA ARG A 153 1.51 22.89 4.56
C ARG A 153 2.61 21.91 4.22
N LEU A 154 3.39 22.17 3.16
CA LEU A 154 4.45 21.26 2.72
C LEU A 154 5.83 21.70 3.20
N GLY A 155 5.97 22.93 3.70
CA GLY A 155 7.26 23.50 4.10
C GLY A 155 8.25 23.62 2.92
N ALA A 156 7.73 23.72 1.70
CA ALA A 156 8.54 23.67 0.48
C ALA A 156 8.94 25.09 0.02
N ASN A 157 10.21 25.26 -0.37
CA ASN A 157 10.67 26.46 -1.06
C ASN A 157 10.25 26.42 -2.54
N ALA A 158 8.97 26.73 -2.79
CA ALA A 158 8.41 26.79 -4.13
C ALA A 158 8.76 28.12 -4.80
N ALA A 159 9.37 28.03 -5.99
CA ALA A 159 9.76 29.16 -6.82
C ALA A 159 8.87 29.24 -8.06
N PRO A 160 7.94 30.21 -8.14
CA PRO A 160 7.19 30.47 -9.36
C PRO A 160 8.14 30.85 -10.50
N ILE A 161 8.18 30.05 -11.55
CA ILE A 161 8.91 30.38 -12.79
C ILE A 161 7.97 30.90 -13.89
N GLN A 162 6.66 30.77 -13.65
CA GLN A 162 5.60 31.28 -14.50
C GLN A 162 4.50 31.95 -13.68
N LEU A 163 3.85 32.96 -14.25
CA LEU A 163 2.60 33.53 -13.73
C LEU A 163 1.44 33.27 -14.69
N PRO A 164 0.24 32.95 -14.21
CA PRO A 164 -0.92 32.79 -15.07
C PRO A 164 -1.38 34.15 -15.65
N ILE A 165 -1.77 34.16 -16.92
CA ILE A 165 -2.47 35.28 -17.57
C ILE A 165 -3.97 34.97 -17.51
N GLY A 166 -4.67 35.68 -16.63
CA GLY A 166 -6.08 35.42 -16.32
C GLY A 166 -6.29 34.17 -15.46
N SER A 167 -7.55 33.88 -15.15
CA SER A 167 -7.97 32.71 -14.37
C SER A 167 -9.35 32.26 -14.83
N GLU A 168 -9.76 31.05 -14.43
CA GLU A 168 -11.06 30.49 -14.78
C GLU A 168 -11.29 30.46 -16.30
N SER A 169 -12.47 30.87 -16.77
CA SER A 169 -12.77 30.98 -18.20
C SER A 169 -11.82 31.91 -18.97
N ASP A 170 -11.21 32.86 -18.27
CA ASP A 170 -10.31 33.87 -18.85
C ASP A 170 -8.83 33.46 -18.78
N TYR A 171 -8.51 32.22 -18.45
CA TYR A 171 -7.13 31.73 -18.52
C TYR A 171 -6.63 31.67 -19.98
N LEU A 172 -5.72 32.57 -20.34
CA LEU A 172 -5.20 32.73 -21.71
C LEU A 172 -3.82 32.10 -21.92
N GLY A 173 -3.01 31.99 -20.87
CA GLY A 173 -1.64 31.54 -20.98
C GLY A 173 -0.83 31.88 -19.75
N TYR A 174 0.47 32.13 -19.93
CA TYR A 174 1.38 32.41 -18.82
C TYR A 174 2.46 33.44 -19.20
N VAL A 175 2.97 34.14 -18.21
CA VAL A 175 4.20 34.93 -18.28
C VAL A 175 5.36 34.05 -17.84
N ASP A 176 6.39 33.92 -18.65
CA ASP A 176 7.65 33.28 -18.31
C ASP A 176 8.54 34.30 -17.59
N LEU A 177 8.77 34.06 -16.29
CA LEU A 177 9.53 34.98 -15.43
C LEU A 177 11.04 34.91 -15.67
N ILE A 178 11.53 33.89 -16.38
CA ILE A 178 12.95 33.74 -16.70
C ILE A 178 13.29 34.61 -17.92
N ASN A 179 12.52 34.45 -18.99
CA ASN A 179 12.70 35.22 -20.24
C ASN A 179 12.00 36.58 -20.23
N MET A 180 11.14 36.85 -19.25
CA MET A 180 10.29 38.06 -19.16
C MET A 180 9.43 38.28 -20.40
N LYS A 181 8.73 37.22 -20.83
CA LYS A 181 7.83 37.25 -21.98
C LYS A 181 6.50 36.59 -21.68
N ALA A 182 5.44 37.05 -22.34
CA ALA A 182 4.13 36.44 -22.26
C ALA A 182 3.93 35.42 -23.38
N TYR A 183 3.28 34.31 -23.04
CA TYR A 183 2.89 33.26 -23.96
C TYR A 183 1.37 33.07 -23.84
N THR A 184 0.65 33.44 -24.88
CA THR A 184 -0.81 33.30 -24.96
C THR A 184 -1.19 32.25 -26.00
N TYR A 185 -2.15 31.42 -25.67
CA TYR A 185 -2.68 30.41 -26.58
C TYR A 185 -3.83 30.99 -27.39
N ASP A 186 -3.90 30.62 -28.66
CA ASP A 186 -5.00 31.04 -29.54
C ASP A 186 -6.33 30.49 -29.00
N LYS A 187 -7.36 31.33 -28.96
CA LYS A 187 -8.71 30.93 -28.56
C LYS A 187 -9.37 30.03 -29.61
N GLU A 188 -8.92 30.11 -30.87
CA GLU A 188 -9.45 29.32 -31.98
C GLU A 188 -8.75 27.94 -32.13
N ASP A 189 -7.60 27.74 -31.48
CA ASP A 189 -6.92 26.43 -31.46
C ASP A 189 -7.34 25.62 -30.22
N ASP A 190 -8.41 24.85 -30.38
CA ASP A 190 -8.91 23.92 -29.35
C ASP A 190 -7.86 22.89 -28.88
N LYS A 191 -6.80 22.64 -29.67
CA LYS A 191 -5.72 21.68 -29.34
C LYS A 191 -4.52 22.36 -28.69
N GLY A 192 -4.51 23.69 -28.61
CA GLY A 192 -3.46 24.49 -27.97
C GLY A 192 -2.06 24.25 -28.52
N LYS A 193 -1.93 23.88 -29.80
CA LYS A 193 -0.63 23.65 -30.47
C LYS A 193 0.05 24.96 -30.85
N THR A 194 -0.71 26.00 -31.15
CA THR A 194 -0.18 27.32 -31.45
C THR A 194 -0.22 28.22 -30.20
N PHE A 195 0.92 28.81 -29.89
CA PHE A 195 1.04 29.86 -28.90
C PHE A 195 1.82 31.03 -29.49
N THR A 196 1.48 32.23 -29.06
CA THR A 196 2.12 33.47 -29.50
C THR A 196 2.97 34.01 -28.37
N GLU A 197 4.22 34.34 -28.69
CA GLU A 197 5.14 35.04 -27.81
C GLU A 197 4.93 36.55 -27.97
N SER A 198 4.74 37.26 -26.87
CA SER A 198 4.51 38.71 -26.84
C SER A 198 5.14 39.38 -25.61
N GLU A 199 5.13 40.71 -25.60
CA GLU A 199 5.48 41.50 -24.41
C GLU A 199 4.47 41.26 -23.27
N ILE A 200 4.94 41.40 -22.04
CA ILE A 200 4.11 41.21 -20.85
C ILE A 200 2.97 42.25 -20.84
N PRO A 201 1.70 41.82 -20.66
CA PRO A 201 0.56 42.72 -20.52
C PRO A 201 0.80 43.78 -19.44
N ALA A 202 0.41 45.03 -19.71
CA ALA A 202 0.72 46.16 -18.84
C ALA A 202 0.20 46.00 -17.39
N ASP A 203 -0.92 45.30 -17.22
CA ASP A 203 -1.52 44.97 -15.93
C ASP A 203 -0.74 43.91 -15.12
N LEU A 204 0.15 43.15 -15.78
CA LEU A 204 0.96 42.11 -15.15
C LEU A 204 2.45 42.48 -15.03
N GLN A 205 2.89 43.63 -15.55
CA GLN A 205 4.31 44.01 -15.54
C GLN A 205 4.88 44.15 -14.13
N ASP A 206 4.20 44.90 -13.25
CA ASP A 206 4.64 45.11 -11.87
C ASP A 206 4.64 43.78 -11.09
N LEU A 207 3.60 42.97 -11.28
CA LEU A 207 3.48 41.66 -10.65
C LEU A 207 4.57 40.70 -11.15
N ALA A 208 4.90 40.71 -12.44
CA ALA A 208 5.97 39.91 -13.00
C ALA A 208 7.34 40.33 -12.47
N ALA A 209 7.59 41.63 -12.29
CA ALA A 209 8.82 42.12 -11.67
C ALA A 209 8.93 41.65 -10.21
N GLU A 210 7.87 41.80 -9.41
CA GLU A 210 7.82 41.34 -8.02
C GLU A 210 8.08 39.83 -7.89
N TYR A 211 7.42 39.02 -8.72
CA TYR A 211 7.59 37.56 -8.66
C TYR A 211 8.90 37.08 -9.28
N ARG A 212 9.51 37.84 -10.20
CA ARG A 212 10.89 37.58 -10.66
C ARG A 212 11.88 37.80 -9.51
N GLU A 213 11.73 38.86 -8.73
CA GLU A 213 12.56 39.08 -7.54
C GLU A 213 12.37 37.95 -6.53
N LYS A 214 11.12 37.59 -6.19
CA LYS A 214 10.83 36.44 -5.29
C LYS A 214 11.38 35.11 -5.80
N MET A 215 11.39 34.88 -7.12
CA MET A 215 11.99 33.70 -7.71
C MET A 215 13.51 33.70 -7.48
N ILE A 216 14.18 34.84 -7.68
CA ILE A 216 15.62 34.99 -7.43
C ILE A 216 15.95 34.86 -5.94
N GLU A 217 15.12 35.41 -5.05
CA GLU A 217 15.23 35.21 -3.60
C GLU A 217 15.18 33.72 -3.24
N SER A 218 14.20 32.99 -3.76
CA SER A 218 14.08 31.53 -3.53
C SER A 218 15.30 30.74 -4.02
N ILE A 219 15.98 31.19 -5.08
CA ILE A 219 17.23 30.59 -5.57
C ILE A 219 18.40 30.96 -4.65
N SER A 220 18.43 32.20 -4.17
CA SER A 220 19.48 32.76 -3.30
C SER A 220 19.55 32.04 -1.95
N ASP A 221 18.43 31.51 -1.45
CA ASP A 221 18.39 30.65 -0.25
C ASP A 221 19.28 29.40 -0.36
N PHE A 222 19.63 28.97 -1.57
CA PHE A 222 20.46 27.79 -1.83
C PHE A 222 21.85 28.12 -2.40
N ASP A 223 22.00 29.23 -3.12
CA ASP A 223 23.21 29.59 -3.84
C ASP A 223 23.79 30.92 -3.37
N ASP A 224 24.83 30.84 -2.54
CA ASP A 224 25.52 32.01 -1.97
C ASP A 224 26.06 32.96 -3.05
N SER A 225 26.49 32.43 -4.20
CA SER A 225 27.03 33.27 -5.29
C SER A 225 25.94 34.09 -5.97
N ILE A 226 24.73 33.51 -6.13
CA ILE A 226 23.57 34.23 -6.64
C ILE A 226 23.09 35.24 -5.60
N MET A 227 23.10 34.87 -4.31
CA MET A 227 22.72 35.75 -3.20
C MET A 227 23.59 37.01 -3.15
N GLU A 228 24.93 36.87 -3.17
CA GLU A 228 25.85 38.01 -3.15
C GLU A 228 25.57 38.98 -4.32
N ARG A 229 25.44 38.45 -5.54
CA ARG A 229 25.18 39.26 -6.73
C ARG A 229 23.82 39.94 -6.70
N PHE A 230 22.80 39.26 -6.17
CA PHE A 230 21.46 39.82 -6.03
C PHE A 230 21.44 40.96 -5.01
N LEU A 231 22.11 40.81 -3.86
CA LEU A 231 22.26 41.87 -2.84
C LEU A 231 23.04 43.07 -3.36
N ASP A 232 24.04 42.84 -4.21
CA ASP A 232 24.82 43.89 -4.89
C ASP A 232 24.05 44.57 -6.05
N GLY A 233 22.81 44.14 -6.35
CA GLY A 233 21.98 44.69 -7.42
C GLY A 233 22.50 44.36 -8.82
N GLN A 234 23.29 43.29 -8.98
CA GLN A 234 23.80 42.87 -10.28
C GLN A 234 22.74 42.09 -11.07
N GLU A 235 22.60 42.39 -12.36
CA GLU A 235 21.70 41.62 -13.22
C GLU A 235 22.23 40.19 -13.44
N LEU A 236 21.33 39.22 -13.24
CA LEU A 236 21.56 37.80 -13.52
C LEU A 236 21.10 37.46 -14.93
N THR A 237 21.93 36.72 -15.67
CA THR A 237 21.58 36.25 -17.02
C THR A 237 20.56 35.10 -16.96
N VAL A 238 19.81 34.91 -18.05
CA VAL A 238 18.86 33.79 -18.20
C VAL A 238 19.53 32.43 -17.96
N ALA A 239 20.76 32.26 -18.47
CA ALA A 239 21.51 31.01 -18.32
C ALA A 239 21.87 30.74 -16.85
N GLU A 240 22.30 31.77 -16.11
CA GLU A 240 22.64 31.66 -14.69
C GLU A 240 21.41 31.32 -13.84
N ILE A 241 20.28 31.98 -14.08
CA ILE A 241 19.01 31.68 -13.38
C ILE A 241 18.58 30.23 -13.67
N THR A 242 18.63 29.81 -14.93
CA THR A 242 18.22 28.45 -15.33
C THR A 242 19.11 27.38 -14.70
N ASP A 243 20.43 27.58 -14.69
CA ASP A 243 21.38 26.65 -14.07
C ASP A 243 21.20 26.58 -12.55
N ALA A 244 21.03 27.73 -11.89
CA ALA A 244 20.80 27.79 -10.45
C ALA A 244 19.48 27.13 -10.05
N LEU A 245 18.39 27.35 -10.80
CA LEU A 245 17.12 26.64 -10.63
C LEU A 245 17.29 25.14 -10.80
N ARG A 246 18.02 24.69 -11.83
CA ARG A 246 18.28 23.27 -12.06
C ARG A 246 19.06 22.67 -10.89
N ARG A 247 20.17 23.26 -10.47
CA ARG A 247 20.97 22.79 -9.32
C ARG A 247 20.14 22.74 -8.04
N GLY A 248 19.35 23.78 -7.76
CA GLY A 248 18.42 23.82 -6.62
C GLY A 248 17.34 22.75 -6.68
N THR A 249 16.82 22.45 -7.88
CA THR A 249 15.82 21.39 -8.12
C THR A 249 16.41 20.02 -7.86
N LEU A 250 17.57 19.71 -8.44
CA LEU A 250 18.29 18.45 -8.26
C LEU A 250 18.63 18.20 -6.79
N ALA A 251 18.97 19.26 -6.05
CA ALA A 251 19.25 19.20 -4.61
C ALA A 251 18.00 19.10 -3.71
N ASN A 252 16.78 19.15 -4.28
CA ASN A 252 15.51 19.29 -3.53
C ASN A 252 15.47 20.51 -2.59
N LYS A 253 16.12 21.61 -2.97
CA LYS A 253 16.17 22.86 -2.19
C LYS A 253 15.28 23.95 -2.75
N VAL A 254 15.01 23.89 -4.05
CA VAL A 254 14.09 24.78 -4.76
C VAL A 254 13.13 23.91 -5.56
N VAL A 255 11.84 24.26 -5.59
CA VAL A 255 10.84 23.54 -6.37
C VAL A 255 10.22 24.50 -7.39
N PRO A 256 10.59 24.40 -8.68
CA PRO A 256 9.99 25.21 -9.73
C PRO A 256 8.48 24.98 -9.81
N MET A 257 7.72 26.06 -9.91
CA MET A 257 6.27 26.05 -9.94
C MET A 257 5.74 26.75 -11.19
N ILE A 258 4.83 26.07 -11.88
CA ILE A 258 4.24 26.49 -13.16
C ILE A 258 2.72 26.33 -13.14
N SER A 259 2.03 27.04 -14.03
CA SER A 259 0.57 27.05 -14.13
C SER A 259 0.07 26.48 -15.46
N GLY A 260 -1.11 25.85 -15.46
CA GLY A 260 -1.74 25.41 -16.69
C GLY A 260 -3.15 24.87 -16.53
N SER A 261 -3.72 24.51 -17.67
CA SER A 261 -4.96 23.75 -17.76
C SER A 261 -4.76 22.62 -18.76
N SER A 262 -4.63 21.40 -18.24
CA SER A 262 -4.61 20.19 -19.07
C SER A 262 -5.94 19.96 -19.77
N PHE A 263 -7.06 20.44 -19.21
CA PHE A 263 -8.37 20.33 -19.85
C PHE A 263 -8.48 21.24 -21.07
N LYS A 264 -8.06 22.50 -20.93
CA LYS A 264 -8.07 23.51 -22.01
C LYS A 264 -6.82 23.51 -22.88
N ASN A 265 -5.94 22.52 -22.76
CA ASN A 265 -4.77 22.36 -23.62
C ASN A 265 -3.76 23.54 -23.54
N LYS A 266 -3.63 24.17 -22.36
CA LYS A 266 -2.77 25.34 -22.14
C LYS A 266 -1.73 25.09 -21.04
N GLY A 267 -0.46 25.41 -21.30
CA GLY A 267 0.65 25.31 -20.34
C GLY A 267 1.27 23.92 -20.19
N VAL A 268 0.71 22.87 -20.81
CA VAL A 268 1.28 21.51 -20.70
C VAL A 268 2.62 21.41 -21.42
N GLN A 269 2.78 22.03 -22.59
CA GLN A 269 4.06 22.01 -23.32
C GLN A 269 5.17 22.69 -22.51
N ALA A 270 4.84 23.80 -21.83
CA ALA A 270 5.75 24.50 -20.96
C ALA A 270 6.17 23.63 -19.75
N MET A 271 5.25 22.80 -19.24
CA MET A 271 5.57 21.80 -18.22
C MET A 271 6.56 20.75 -18.76
N ILE A 272 6.35 20.23 -19.98
CA ILE A 272 7.28 19.26 -20.58
C ILE A 272 8.66 19.89 -20.85
N ASP A 273 8.71 21.17 -21.23
CA ASP A 273 9.96 21.90 -21.36
C ASP A 273 10.68 22.04 -20.01
N ALA A 274 9.94 22.36 -18.94
CA ALA A 274 10.46 22.43 -17.58
C ALA A 274 10.95 21.07 -17.05
N VAL A 275 10.32 19.96 -17.47
CA VAL A 275 10.83 18.61 -17.19
C VAL A 275 12.23 18.42 -17.78
N LEU A 276 12.46 18.86 -19.02
CA LEU A 276 13.78 18.74 -19.63
C LEU A 276 14.81 19.63 -18.93
N ASP A 277 14.41 20.86 -18.58
CA ASP A 277 15.31 21.88 -18.03
C ASP A 277 15.69 21.62 -16.57
N TYR A 278 14.76 21.17 -15.73
CA TYR A 278 14.96 21.14 -14.28
C TYR A 278 14.99 19.74 -13.67
N LEU A 279 14.33 18.74 -14.29
CA LEU A 279 14.34 17.38 -13.73
C LEU A 279 15.62 16.61 -14.12
N PRO A 280 16.03 15.64 -13.28
CA PRO A 280 17.24 14.86 -13.47
C PRO A 280 17.17 13.90 -14.64
N SER A 281 18.33 13.66 -15.23
CA SER A 281 18.65 12.44 -15.98
C SER A 281 19.21 11.36 -15.03
N PRO A 282 19.27 10.09 -15.47
CA PRO A 282 19.95 9.03 -14.71
C PRO A 282 21.38 9.38 -14.29
N ILE A 283 22.10 10.18 -15.11
CA ILE A 283 23.46 10.61 -14.82
C ILE A 283 23.49 11.61 -13.66
N ASP A 284 22.49 12.50 -13.57
CA ASP A 284 22.39 13.48 -12.48
C ASP A 284 22.07 12.82 -11.13
N VAL A 285 21.35 11.69 -11.14
CA VAL A 285 21.06 10.90 -9.93
C VAL A 285 22.32 10.21 -9.41
N GLY A 286 23.22 9.80 -10.31
CA GLY A 286 24.50 9.20 -9.98
C GLY A 286 24.44 7.69 -9.72
N GLU A 287 25.35 7.19 -8.89
CA GLU A 287 25.52 5.75 -8.67
C GLU A 287 24.42 5.16 -7.78
N VAL A 288 23.95 3.95 -8.12
CA VAL A 288 23.04 3.19 -7.27
C VAL A 288 23.84 2.37 -6.25
N LYS A 289 23.42 2.43 -4.99
CA LYS A 289 23.96 1.62 -3.90
C LYS A 289 23.31 0.25 -3.85
N GLY A 290 24.12 -0.80 -3.66
CA GLY A 290 23.68 -2.16 -3.36
C GLY A 290 24.67 -2.88 -2.44
N ILE A 291 24.40 -4.16 -2.20
CA ILE A 291 25.20 -5.03 -1.33
C ILE A 291 25.63 -6.25 -2.13
N ASN A 292 26.86 -6.72 -1.96
CA ASN A 292 27.29 -8.00 -2.50
C ASN A 292 26.63 -9.15 -1.72
N PRO A 293 25.81 -10.01 -2.36
CA PRO A 293 25.17 -11.14 -1.68
C PRO A 293 26.14 -12.15 -1.05
N ARG A 294 27.41 -12.19 -1.47
CA ARG A 294 28.42 -13.14 -0.98
C ARG A 294 29.29 -12.58 0.14
N THR A 295 29.65 -11.30 0.07
CA THR A 295 30.58 -10.66 1.02
C THR A 295 29.88 -9.72 2.00
N GLU A 296 28.61 -9.38 1.73
CA GLU A 296 27.82 -8.37 2.44
C GLU A 296 28.42 -6.94 2.41
N GLU A 297 29.42 -6.71 1.56
CA GLU A 297 30.03 -5.40 1.39
C GLU A 297 29.17 -4.49 0.51
N GLU A 298 29.25 -3.18 0.77
CA GLU A 298 28.57 -2.17 -0.05
C GLU A 298 29.25 -2.03 -1.42
N ILE A 299 28.44 -2.06 -2.48
CA ILE A 299 28.88 -1.88 -3.87
C ILE A 299 28.07 -0.74 -4.49
N PHE A 300 28.73 0.05 -5.34
CA PHE A 300 28.12 1.12 -6.12
C PHE A 300 28.17 0.79 -7.61
N ARG A 301 27.10 1.15 -8.33
CA ARG A 301 27.00 0.98 -9.78
C ARG A 301 26.69 2.33 -10.43
N ALA A 302 27.64 2.82 -11.21
CA ALA A 302 27.44 4.00 -12.03
C ALA A 302 26.44 3.74 -13.18
N PRO A 303 25.66 4.76 -13.59
CA PRO A 303 24.77 4.69 -14.75
C PRO A 303 25.55 4.75 -16.07
N ASP A 304 26.34 3.71 -16.32
CA ASP A 304 27.17 3.52 -17.51
C ASP A 304 26.83 2.19 -18.18
N ASP A 305 26.68 2.20 -19.50
CA ASP A 305 26.43 1.03 -20.33
C ASP A 305 27.60 0.02 -20.31
N LYS A 306 28.81 0.48 -19.96
CA LYS A 306 30.00 -0.38 -19.83
C LYS A 306 30.11 -1.04 -18.45
N ALA A 307 29.37 -0.56 -17.45
CA ALA A 307 29.37 -1.17 -16.13
C ALA A 307 28.63 -2.53 -16.16
N PRO A 308 28.87 -3.43 -15.19
CA PRO A 308 28.11 -4.68 -15.10
C PRO A 308 26.61 -4.44 -14.95
N PHE A 309 25.81 -5.31 -15.57
CA PHE A 309 24.36 -5.15 -15.61
C PHE A 309 23.73 -5.20 -14.21
N SER A 310 22.90 -4.22 -13.89
CA SER A 310 22.04 -4.26 -12.71
C SER A 310 20.70 -3.56 -12.97
N ALA A 311 19.62 -4.17 -12.50
CA ALA A 311 18.27 -3.68 -12.64
C ALA A 311 17.40 -4.06 -11.44
N LEU A 312 16.38 -3.24 -11.15
CA LEU A 312 15.39 -3.52 -10.11
C LEU A 312 14.05 -3.91 -10.74
N ALA A 313 13.50 -5.05 -10.31
CA ALA A 313 12.13 -5.42 -10.63
C ALA A 313 11.17 -4.64 -9.73
N PHE A 314 10.36 -3.75 -10.31
CA PHE A 314 9.50 -2.84 -9.52
C PHE A 314 8.01 -3.02 -9.74
N LYS A 315 7.61 -3.72 -10.81
CA LYS A 315 6.21 -4.05 -11.07
C LYS A 315 6.12 -5.40 -11.76
N ILE A 316 5.13 -6.20 -11.37
CA ILE A 316 4.79 -7.46 -12.01
C ILE A 316 3.34 -7.37 -12.45
N MET A 317 3.07 -7.86 -13.65
CA MET A 317 1.73 -7.84 -14.22
C MET A 317 1.49 -9.17 -14.95
N SER A 318 0.35 -9.79 -14.69
CA SER A 318 -0.11 -10.93 -15.46
C SER A 318 -0.83 -10.46 -16.71
N ASP A 319 -0.25 -10.71 -17.87
CA ASP A 319 -0.87 -10.41 -19.15
C ASP A 319 -1.53 -11.65 -19.77
N LYS A 320 -2.73 -11.47 -20.35
CA LYS A 320 -3.49 -12.56 -20.97
C LYS A 320 -2.81 -13.19 -22.20
N TYR A 321 -1.97 -12.45 -22.92
CA TYR A 321 -1.34 -12.90 -24.17
C TYR A 321 0.11 -13.36 -23.98
N VAL A 322 0.88 -12.65 -23.15
CA VAL A 322 2.31 -12.91 -22.98
C VAL A 322 2.68 -13.53 -21.63
N GLY A 323 1.70 -13.72 -20.74
CA GLY A 323 1.91 -14.28 -19.42
C GLY A 323 2.52 -13.25 -18.45
N ARG A 324 3.39 -13.72 -17.56
CA ARG A 324 4.02 -12.88 -16.52
C ARG A 324 4.99 -11.87 -17.13
N LEU A 325 4.66 -10.59 -17.01
CA LEU A 325 5.50 -9.47 -17.39
C LEU A 325 6.16 -8.87 -16.14
N THR A 326 7.48 -8.72 -16.15
CA THR A 326 8.25 -8.09 -15.07
C THR A 326 8.84 -6.78 -15.57
N PHE A 327 8.46 -5.66 -14.98
CA PHE A 327 9.02 -4.36 -15.29
C PHE A 327 10.32 -4.15 -14.54
N LEU A 328 11.37 -3.80 -15.29
CA LEU A 328 12.71 -3.56 -14.79
C LEU A 328 13.11 -2.10 -15.00
N ARG A 329 13.74 -1.53 -13.97
CA ARG A 329 14.53 -0.30 -14.04
C ARG A 329 15.99 -0.67 -14.18
N VAL A 330 16.61 -0.37 -15.33
CA VAL A 330 18.03 -0.63 -15.54
C VAL A 330 18.85 0.52 -14.96
N TYR A 331 19.74 0.21 -14.01
CA TYR A 331 20.61 1.22 -13.38
C TYR A 331 22.02 1.23 -13.98
N SER A 332 22.53 0.09 -14.43
CA SER A 332 23.85 -0.02 -15.04
C SER A 332 23.92 -1.14 -16.06
N GLY A 333 24.86 -1.02 -17.00
CA GLY A 333 25.11 -2.02 -18.03
C GLY A 333 23.99 -2.15 -19.06
N VAL A 334 24.10 -3.20 -19.89
CA VAL A 334 23.19 -3.49 -20.99
C VAL A 334 22.57 -4.86 -20.81
N LEU A 335 21.25 -4.95 -20.98
CA LEU A 335 20.52 -6.23 -20.98
C LEU A 335 20.16 -6.59 -22.41
N LYS A 336 20.61 -7.76 -22.86
CA LYS A 336 20.29 -8.30 -24.19
C LYS A 336 19.26 -9.41 -24.11
N LYS A 337 18.43 -9.54 -25.15
CA LYS A 337 17.50 -10.64 -25.31
C LYS A 337 18.22 -11.99 -25.27
N GLY A 338 17.68 -12.96 -24.55
CA GLY A 338 18.26 -14.30 -24.42
C GLY A 338 19.34 -14.43 -23.33
N SER A 339 19.75 -13.33 -22.69
CA SER A 339 20.82 -13.31 -21.67
C SER A 339 20.47 -14.14 -20.45
N GLN A 340 21.49 -14.78 -19.87
CA GLN A 340 21.41 -15.42 -18.57
C GLN A 340 21.71 -14.38 -17.49
N VAL A 341 20.79 -14.23 -16.53
CA VAL A 341 20.87 -13.22 -15.48
C VAL A 341 20.74 -13.87 -14.12
N THR A 342 21.26 -13.23 -13.09
CA THR A 342 21.07 -13.66 -11.71
C THR A 342 20.09 -12.76 -11.00
N VAL A 343 19.08 -13.36 -10.38
CA VAL A 343 18.15 -12.67 -9.49
C VAL A 343 18.70 -12.75 -8.09
N ALA A 344 18.97 -11.60 -7.47
CA ALA A 344 19.47 -11.48 -6.10
C ALA A 344 18.44 -10.74 -5.24
N PHE A 345 18.18 -11.26 -4.04
CA PHE A 345 17.24 -10.67 -3.09
C PHE A 345 17.59 -11.07 -1.66
N ARG A 346 17.06 -10.30 -0.70
CA ARG A 346 17.14 -10.63 0.72
C ARG A 346 15.83 -11.29 1.14
N ASP A 347 15.92 -12.47 1.73
CA ASP A 347 14.74 -13.20 2.20
C ASP A 347 14.13 -12.46 3.41
N PRO A 348 12.85 -12.07 3.38
CA PRO A 348 12.26 -11.25 4.43
C PRO A 348 12.07 -11.98 5.76
N VAL A 349 12.14 -13.32 5.78
CA VAL A 349 11.91 -14.14 6.98
C VAL A 349 13.25 -14.53 7.62
N SER A 350 14.16 -15.09 6.82
CA SER A 350 15.49 -15.52 7.27
C SER A 350 16.51 -14.39 7.32
N ASN A 351 16.23 -13.27 6.64
CA ASN A 351 17.12 -12.11 6.50
C ASN A 351 18.45 -12.41 5.76
N ASP A 352 18.56 -13.59 5.16
CA ASP A 352 19.72 -14.05 4.38
C ASP A 352 19.62 -13.63 2.92
N PHE A 353 20.77 -13.44 2.26
CA PHE A 353 20.81 -13.23 0.82
C PHE A 353 20.61 -14.53 0.06
N ARG A 354 19.72 -14.49 -0.94
CA ARG A 354 19.49 -15.58 -1.88
C ARG A 354 19.70 -15.09 -3.29
N TYR A 355 20.25 -15.97 -4.11
CA TYR A 355 20.40 -15.69 -5.53
C TYR A 355 20.16 -16.96 -6.35
N ARG A 356 19.62 -16.77 -7.55
CA ARG A 356 19.37 -17.85 -8.49
C ARG A 356 19.48 -17.34 -9.92
N THR A 357 19.75 -18.24 -10.84
CA THR A 357 19.92 -17.91 -12.23
C THR A 357 18.60 -18.06 -12.99
N GLU A 358 18.30 -17.08 -13.83
CA GLU A 358 17.14 -17.02 -14.70
C GLU A 358 17.58 -16.67 -16.13
N ARG A 359 16.65 -16.73 -17.08
CA ARG A 359 16.93 -16.37 -18.47
C ARG A 359 15.91 -15.38 -19.00
N ILE A 360 16.41 -14.33 -19.64
CA ILE A 360 15.61 -13.33 -20.32
C ILE A 360 15.09 -13.92 -21.63
N GLY A 361 13.78 -14.07 -21.77
CA GLY A 361 13.16 -14.56 -23.00
C GLY A 361 12.99 -13.44 -24.03
N ARG A 362 12.19 -12.43 -23.67
CA ARG A 362 11.88 -11.26 -24.52
C ARG A 362 11.97 -9.98 -23.70
N ILE A 363 12.36 -8.90 -24.37
CA ILE A 363 12.37 -7.54 -23.83
C ILE A 363 11.34 -6.75 -24.63
N LEU A 364 10.46 -6.07 -23.92
CA LEU A 364 9.35 -5.30 -24.47
C LEU A 364 9.47 -3.85 -24.02
N GLU A 365 9.49 -2.94 -25.00
CA GLU A 365 9.19 -1.54 -24.74
C GLU A 365 7.66 -1.38 -24.65
N MET A 366 7.20 -0.89 -23.51
CA MET A 366 5.78 -0.75 -23.20
C MET A 366 5.30 0.65 -23.59
N HIS A 367 4.16 0.71 -24.26
CA HIS A 367 3.44 1.94 -24.55
C HIS A 367 1.96 1.73 -24.25
N ALA A 368 1.57 2.00 -23.00
CA ALA A 368 0.23 1.68 -22.49
C ALA A 368 -0.17 0.23 -22.81
N ASN A 369 -1.01 0.00 -23.83
CA ASN A 369 -1.46 -1.33 -24.26
C ASN A 369 -0.68 -1.95 -25.45
N SER A 370 0.17 -1.17 -26.14
CA SER A 370 0.97 -1.63 -27.28
C SER A 370 2.38 -2.03 -26.85
N ARG A 371 2.98 -2.98 -27.58
CA ARG A 371 4.23 -3.66 -27.20
C ARG A 371 5.15 -3.75 -28.40
N ASN A 372 6.37 -3.26 -28.23
CA ASN A 372 7.41 -3.38 -29.22
C ASN A 372 8.51 -4.29 -28.68
N ASP A 373 8.82 -5.38 -29.39
CA ASP A 373 9.99 -6.20 -29.06
C ASP A 373 11.26 -5.43 -29.39
N ILE A 374 12.19 -5.43 -28.44
CA ILE A 374 13.53 -4.85 -28.60
C ILE A 374 14.59 -5.92 -28.27
N ASP A 375 15.78 -5.77 -28.86
CA ASP A 375 16.86 -6.74 -28.69
C ASP A 375 17.78 -6.41 -27.51
N GLU A 376 17.87 -5.13 -27.12
CA GLU A 376 18.70 -4.66 -26.02
C GLU A 376 18.12 -3.40 -25.37
N VAL A 377 18.50 -3.18 -24.10
CA VAL A 377 18.13 -2.02 -23.28
C VAL A 377 19.35 -1.51 -22.51
N TYR A 378 19.43 -0.20 -22.36
CA TYR A 378 20.60 0.52 -21.84
C TYR A 378 20.41 1.05 -20.42
N ALA A 379 21.49 1.55 -19.80
CA ALA A 379 21.44 2.12 -18.46
C ALA A 379 20.49 3.33 -18.41
N GLY A 380 19.64 3.37 -17.39
CA GLY A 380 18.68 4.45 -17.19
C GLY A 380 17.35 4.30 -17.95
N GLU A 381 17.09 3.16 -18.59
CA GLU A 381 15.81 2.85 -19.23
C GLU A 381 14.87 2.01 -18.34
N ILE A 382 13.59 1.93 -18.74
CA ILE A 382 12.53 1.13 -18.12
C ILE A 382 11.92 0.22 -19.18
N VAL A 383 11.85 -1.08 -18.91
CA VAL A 383 11.35 -2.08 -19.87
C VAL A 383 10.54 -3.18 -19.21
N GLY A 384 9.67 -3.83 -19.96
CA GLY A 384 9.01 -5.07 -19.57
C GLY A 384 9.81 -6.29 -20.05
N VAL A 385 9.94 -7.31 -19.22
CA VAL A 385 10.64 -8.55 -19.55
C VAL A 385 9.75 -9.76 -19.34
N ILE A 386 9.87 -10.73 -20.25
CA ILE A 386 9.24 -12.05 -20.17
C ILE A 386 10.33 -13.11 -20.02
N GLY A 387 10.05 -14.16 -19.24
CA GLY A 387 10.95 -15.30 -19.00
C GLY A 387 11.43 -15.41 -17.56
N LEU A 388 11.10 -14.44 -16.72
CA LEU A 388 11.42 -14.42 -15.29
C LEU A 388 10.27 -15.05 -14.50
N ASN A 389 10.43 -16.33 -14.10
CA ASN A 389 9.33 -17.09 -13.52
C ASN A 389 9.11 -16.86 -12.02
N ASP A 390 10.17 -16.57 -11.26
CA ASP A 390 10.11 -16.49 -9.79
C ASP A 390 10.52 -15.11 -9.23
N VAL A 391 10.38 -14.04 -10.02
CA VAL A 391 10.85 -12.70 -9.63
C VAL A 391 9.74 -11.89 -8.98
N ASN A 392 9.91 -11.48 -7.72
CA ASN A 392 8.97 -10.61 -7.02
C ASN A 392 9.39 -9.13 -7.07
N THR A 393 8.45 -8.23 -6.80
CA THR A 393 8.73 -6.80 -6.71
C THR A 393 9.75 -6.53 -5.62
N GLY A 394 10.77 -5.73 -5.94
CA GLY A 394 11.91 -5.43 -5.08
C GLY A 394 13.12 -6.35 -5.29
N HIS A 395 13.01 -7.41 -6.10
CA HIS A 395 14.16 -8.25 -6.44
C HIS A 395 15.10 -7.52 -7.42
N THR A 396 16.40 -7.79 -7.29
CA THR A 396 17.42 -7.30 -8.22
C THR A 396 17.67 -8.33 -9.30
N VAL A 397 17.77 -7.88 -10.55
CA VAL A 397 18.23 -8.68 -11.69
C VAL A 397 19.58 -8.13 -12.12
N CYS A 398 20.63 -8.95 -12.07
CA CYS A 398 22.00 -8.50 -12.28
C CYS A 398 22.82 -9.49 -13.11
N ASP A 399 24.02 -9.05 -13.48
CA ASP A 399 25.04 -9.88 -14.10
C ASP A 399 25.44 -11.06 -13.19
N SER A 400 25.66 -12.23 -13.79
CA SER A 400 25.88 -13.47 -13.03
C SER A 400 27.27 -13.55 -12.38
N ASP A 401 28.26 -12.88 -12.97
CA ASP A 401 29.62 -12.84 -12.44
C ASP A 401 29.80 -11.71 -11.42
N ASN A 402 28.94 -10.69 -11.50
CA ASN A 402 29.05 -9.45 -10.74
C ASN A 402 27.81 -9.18 -9.88
N LEU A 403 27.57 -10.08 -8.92
CA LEU A 403 26.39 -10.05 -8.05
C LEU A 403 26.23 -8.73 -7.28
N ILE A 404 24.99 -8.24 -7.26
CA ILE A 404 24.57 -7.10 -6.46
C ILE A 404 23.10 -7.29 -6.07
N ALA A 405 22.79 -7.01 -4.81
CA ALA A 405 21.42 -6.85 -4.33
C ALA A 405 21.19 -5.37 -4.04
N LEU A 406 20.32 -4.74 -4.84
CA LEU A 406 19.85 -3.38 -4.60
C LEU A 406 18.91 -3.36 -3.38
N GLU A 407 18.77 -2.19 -2.78
CA GLU A 407 17.91 -2.00 -1.62
C GLU A 407 16.44 -2.37 -1.95
N SER A 408 15.90 -3.33 -1.21
CA SER A 408 14.53 -3.80 -1.36
C SER A 408 13.52 -2.77 -0.85
N ILE A 409 12.36 -2.70 -1.50
CA ILE A 409 11.24 -1.88 -1.06
C ILE A 409 10.64 -2.53 0.20
N LYS A 410 10.61 -1.79 1.31
CA LYS A 410 9.89 -2.21 2.53
C LYS A 410 8.41 -1.85 2.36
N PHE A 411 7.57 -2.87 2.19
CA PHE A 411 6.14 -2.67 2.07
C PHE A 411 5.48 -2.51 3.45
N PRO A 412 4.49 -1.61 3.57
CA PRO A 412 3.71 -1.47 4.80
C PRO A 412 2.87 -2.72 5.07
N GLU A 413 2.51 -2.93 6.33
CA GLU A 413 1.61 -4.01 6.69
C GLU A 413 0.16 -3.69 6.28
N PRO A 414 -0.62 -4.69 5.83
CA PRO A 414 -2.03 -4.49 5.49
C PRO A 414 -2.83 -4.08 6.73
N VAL A 415 -3.80 -3.18 6.55
CA VAL A 415 -4.55 -2.58 7.67
C VAL A 415 -6.01 -3.06 7.77
N ILE A 416 -6.53 -3.74 6.73
CA ILE A 416 -7.88 -4.31 6.72
C ILE A 416 -7.81 -5.80 6.36
N GLN A 417 -8.66 -6.59 6.98
CA GLN A 417 -8.84 -8.01 6.70
C GLN A 417 -10.32 -8.32 6.44
N ILE A 418 -10.60 -9.12 5.41
CA ILE A 418 -11.95 -9.65 5.12
C ILE A 418 -11.89 -11.15 4.85
N ALA A 419 -12.95 -11.86 5.20
CA ALA A 419 -13.12 -13.25 4.81
C ALA A 419 -13.68 -13.33 3.39
N VAL A 420 -13.14 -14.25 2.60
CA VAL A 420 -13.59 -14.51 1.23
C VAL A 420 -13.93 -15.97 1.07
N GLU A 421 -15.16 -16.23 0.65
CA GLU A 421 -15.68 -17.59 0.46
C GLU A 421 -16.08 -17.81 -1.01
N PRO A 422 -15.68 -18.92 -1.64
CA PRO A 422 -16.07 -19.23 -3.00
C PRO A 422 -17.56 -19.52 -3.08
N LYS A 423 -18.25 -19.05 -4.13
CA LYS A 423 -19.68 -19.34 -4.31
C LYS A 423 -19.95 -20.80 -4.68
N THR A 424 -19.01 -21.44 -5.37
CA THR A 424 -19.14 -22.84 -5.81
C THR A 424 -17.88 -23.64 -5.47
N LYS A 425 -17.99 -24.98 -5.46
CA LYS A 425 -16.82 -25.87 -5.28
C LYS A 425 -15.79 -25.71 -6.40
N ALA A 426 -16.24 -25.43 -7.64
CA ALA A 426 -15.33 -25.19 -8.76
C ALA A 426 -14.52 -23.90 -8.59
N ASP A 427 -15.13 -22.88 -7.96
CA ASP A 427 -14.43 -21.64 -7.61
C ASP A 427 -13.39 -21.86 -6.52
N GLN A 428 -13.60 -22.81 -5.59
CA GLN A 428 -12.67 -23.06 -4.48
C GLN A 428 -11.25 -23.44 -4.94
N GLU A 429 -11.14 -24.31 -5.96
CA GLU A 429 -9.84 -24.71 -6.51
C GLU A 429 -9.13 -23.55 -7.24
N LYS A 430 -9.90 -22.71 -7.93
CA LYS A 430 -9.39 -21.54 -8.66
C LYS A 430 -9.07 -20.37 -7.73
N LEU A 431 -9.79 -20.23 -6.62
CA LEU A 431 -9.68 -19.12 -5.69
C LEU A 431 -8.26 -19.05 -5.12
N GLY A 432 -7.73 -20.16 -4.59
CA GLY A 432 -6.39 -20.19 -4.01
C GLY A 432 -5.29 -19.81 -5.01
N THR A 433 -5.36 -20.35 -6.23
CA THR A 433 -4.37 -20.05 -7.28
C THR A 433 -4.48 -18.61 -7.79
N SER A 434 -5.68 -18.07 -7.92
CA SER A 434 -5.93 -16.69 -8.39
C SER A 434 -5.52 -15.66 -7.34
N LEU A 435 -5.87 -15.90 -6.07
CA LEU A 435 -5.45 -15.08 -4.94
C LEU A 435 -3.92 -15.02 -4.81
N HIS A 436 -3.23 -16.15 -5.00
CA HIS A 436 -1.77 -16.17 -4.96
C HIS A 436 -1.14 -15.38 -6.11
N ARG A 437 -1.73 -15.40 -7.31
CA ARG A 437 -1.27 -14.55 -8.43
C ARG A 437 -1.44 -13.07 -8.12
N LEU A 438 -2.58 -12.68 -7.56
CA LEU A 438 -2.82 -11.28 -7.15
C LEU A 438 -1.85 -10.84 -6.04
N ALA A 439 -1.53 -11.72 -5.08
CA ALA A 439 -0.53 -11.45 -4.05
C ALA A 439 0.91 -11.31 -4.58
N GLN A 440 1.22 -11.95 -5.72
CA GLN A 440 2.51 -11.75 -6.40
C GLN A 440 2.60 -10.40 -7.11
N GLU A 441 1.48 -9.89 -7.65
CA GLU A 441 1.41 -8.56 -8.24
C GLU A 441 1.44 -7.45 -7.17
N ASP A 442 0.78 -7.68 -6.04
CA ASP A 442 0.77 -6.77 -4.91
C ASP A 442 1.28 -7.39 -3.60
N PRO A 443 2.56 -7.18 -3.25
CA PRO A 443 3.14 -7.48 -1.94
C PRO A 443 2.37 -7.00 -0.69
N THR A 444 1.48 -6.01 -0.79
CA THR A 444 0.63 -5.58 0.34
C THR A 444 -0.71 -6.28 0.42
N PHE A 445 -1.01 -7.12 -0.57
CA PHE A 445 -2.12 -8.04 -0.53
C PHE A 445 -1.65 -9.37 0.08
N ARG A 446 -2.13 -9.69 1.29
CA ARG A 446 -1.80 -10.95 1.97
C ARG A 446 -2.99 -11.88 1.97
N VAL A 447 -2.72 -13.16 1.78
CA VAL A 447 -3.72 -14.22 1.78
C VAL A 447 -3.25 -15.31 2.72
N PHE A 448 -4.10 -15.69 3.67
CA PHE A 448 -3.84 -16.81 4.55
C PHE A 448 -5.15 -17.56 4.83
N THR A 449 -5.02 -18.84 5.18
CA THR A 449 -6.16 -19.61 5.67
C THR A 449 -6.12 -19.55 7.19
N ASP A 450 -7.22 -19.10 7.78
CA ASP A 450 -7.36 -19.10 9.23
C ASP A 450 -7.42 -20.55 9.74
N PRO A 451 -6.50 -20.98 10.62
CA PRO A 451 -6.41 -22.37 11.04
C PRO A 451 -7.56 -22.83 11.92
N GLU A 452 -8.32 -21.91 12.53
CA GLU A 452 -9.43 -22.24 13.44
C GLU A 452 -10.77 -22.35 12.71
N SER A 453 -11.09 -21.38 11.87
CA SER A 453 -12.33 -21.33 11.09
C SER A 453 -12.22 -22.05 9.74
N GLY A 454 -10.99 -22.24 9.22
CA GLY A 454 -10.74 -22.73 7.86
C GLY A 454 -11.09 -21.73 6.76
N GLN A 455 -11.48 -20.50 7.11
CA GLN A 455 -11.82 -19.46 6.14
C GLN A 455 -10.56 -18.94 5.44
N THR A 456 -10.69 -18.58 4.17
CA THR A 456 -9.64 -17.83 3.47
C THR A 456 -9.79 -16.36 3.82
N ILE A 457 -8.78 -15.81 4.49
CA ILE A 457 -8.72 -14.40 4.86
C ILE A 457 -7.81 -13.68 3.89
N ILE A 458 -8.30 -12.56 3.37
CA ILE A 458 -7.51 -11.66 2.53
C ILE A 458 -7.31 -10.34 3.27
N SER A 459 -6.12 -9.77 3.16
CA SER A 459 -5.71 -8.55 3.84
C SER A 459 -5.18 -7.53 2.84
N GLY A 460 -5.54 -6.26 3.01
CA GLY A 460 -5.15 -5.18 2.10
C GLY A 460 -5.02 -3.82 2.78
N MET A 461 -4.71 -2.80 1.98
CA MET A 461 -4.41 -1.43 2.44
C MET A 461 -5.65 -0.57 2.73
N GLY A 462 -6.83 -1.05 2.37
CA GLY A 462 -8.09 -0.34 2.49
C GLY A 462 -9.27 -1.13 1.90
N GLU A 463 -10.48 -0.60 2.08
CA GLU A 463 -11.71 -1.25 1.65
C GLU A 463 -11.84 -1.24 0.13
N LEU A 464 -11.51 -0.12 -0.50
CA LEU A 464 -11.51 0.02 -1.96
C LEU A 464 -10.45 -0.90 -2.59
N HIS A 465 -9.28 -1.07 -1.95
CA HIS A 465 -8.28 -2.04 -2.39
C HIS A 465 -8.89 -3.46 -2.44
N LEU A 466 -9.47 -3.93 -1.33
CA LEU A 466 -10.02 -5.28 -1.26
C LEU A 466 -11.22 -5.48 -2.18
N GLU A 467 -12.07 -4.45 -2.35
CA GLU A 467 -13.18 -4.46 -3.30
C GLU A 467 -12.69 -4.69 -4.74
N ILE A 468 -11.65 -3.96 -5.16
CA ILE A 468 -11.03 -4.10 -6.48
C ILE A 468 -10.41 -5.48 -6.65
N ILE A 469 -9.75 -6.02 -5.63
CA ILE A 469 -9.19 -7.39 -5.68
C ILE A 469 -10.29 -8.43 -5.92
N VAL A 470 -11.43 -8.32 -5.23
CA VAL A 470 -12.55 -9.24 -5.41
C VAL A 470 -13.22 -9.07 -6.78
N ASP A 471 -13.35 -7.85 -7.28
CA ASP A 471 -13.84 -7.61 -8.64
C ASP A 471 -12.87 -8.18 -9.70
N ARG A 472 -11.55 -8.00 -9.52
CA ARG A 472 -10.52 -8.61 -10.40
C ARG A 472 -10.59 -10.13 -10.39
N LEU A 473 -10.82 -10.78 -9.24
CA LEU A 473 -11.04 -12.23 -9.17
C LEU A 473 -12.18 -12.67 -10.09
N ASN A 474 -13.29 -11.92 -10.10
CA ASN A 474 -14.44 -12.22 -10.93
C ASN A 474 -14.16 -11.95 -12.42
N ARG A 475 -13.63 -10.78 -12.78
CA ARG A 475 -13.45 -10.38 -14.20
C ARG A 475 -12.25 -11.04 -14.89
N GLU A 476 -11.12 -11.18 -14.19
CA GLU A 476 -9.88 -11.71 -14.77
C GLU A 476 -9.79 -13.22 -14.70
N PHE A 477 -10.24 -13.81 -13.59
CA PHE A 477 -10.09 -15.24 -13.31
C PHE A 477 -11.41 -16.02 -13.38
N GLY A 478 -12.54 -15.32 -13.52
CA GLY A 478 -13.87 -15.94 -13.54
C GLY A 478 -14.26 -16.58 -12.21
N VAL A 479 -13.69 -16.12 -11.09
CA VAL A 479 -13.91 -16.67 -9.76
C VAL A 479 -14.90 -15.79 -9.01
N GLN A 480 -16.08 -16.34 -8.72
CA GLN A 480 -17.05 -15.63 -7.90
C GLN A 480 -16.84 -15.94 -6.42
N ALA A 481 -16.64 -14.90 -5.63
CA ALA A 481 -16.49 -15.02 -4.19
C ALA A 481 -17.39 -14.04 -3.44
N ASN A 482 -17.89 -14.48 -2.29
CA ASN A 482 -18.63 -13.64 -1.36
C ASN A 482 -17.67 -13.04 -0.35
N GLN A 483 -17.92 -11.78 0.01
CA GLN A 483 -17.18 -11.08 1.05
C GLN A 483 -17.95 -11.16 2.36
N GLY A 484 -17.25 -11.45 3.45
CA GLY A 484 -17.81 -11.51 4.80
C GLY A 484 -16.86 -10.90 5.82
N LYS A 485 -17.39 -10.57 7.00
CA LYS A 485 -16.55 -10.23 8.14
C LYS A 485 -15.78 -11.49 8.57
N PRO A 486 -14.47 -11.40 8.86
CA PRO A 486 -13.73 -12.50 9.48
C PRO A 486 -14.45 -13.01 10.72
N GLN A 487 -14.50 -14.32 10.89
CA GLN A 487 -15.03 -14.88 12.12
C GLN A 487 -14.12 -14.53 13.29
N VAL A 488 -14.74 -14.00 14.36
CA VAL A 488 -14.01 -13.74 15.60
C VAL A 488 -13.80 -15.07 16.31
N ALA A 489 -12.53 -15.38 16.60
CA ALA A 489 -12.13 -16.55 17.35
C ALA A 489 -12.47 -16.39 18.84
N TYR A 490 -13.75 -16.52 19.19
CA TYR A 490 -14.20 -16.53 20.58
C TYR A 490 -13.62 -17.73 21.34
N ARG A 491 -13.62 -17.63 22.67
CA ARG A 491 -13.28 -18.71 23.59
C ARG A 491 -14.35 -18.88 24.64
N GLU A 492 -14.37 -20.03 25.30
CA GLU A 492 -15.19 -20.24 26.48
C GLU A 492 -14.30 -20.42 27.72
N THR A 493 -14.77 -19.96 28.86
CA THR A 493 -14.16 -20.28 30.17
C THR A 493 -15.25 -20.47 31.20
N VAL A 494 -14.87 -20.69 32.45
CA VAL A 494 -15.80 -20.84 33.58
C VAL A 494 -15.51 -19.80 34.66
N ARG A 495 -16.50 -19.48 35.50
CA ARG A 495 -16.33 -18.50 36.59
C ARG A 495 -16.22 -19.13 37.97
N ILE A 496 -16.81 -20.30 38.17
CA ILE A 496 -16.87 -20.95 39.49
C ILE A 496 -16.35 -22.37 39.43
N LYS A 497 -15.87 -22.86 40.57
CA LYS A 497 -15.49 -24.27 40.72
C LYS A 497 -16.72 -25.16 40.65
N SER A 498 -16.64 -26.27 39.93
CA SER A 498 -17.71 -27.26 39.82
C SER A 498 -17.16 -28.69 39.92
N ARG A 499 -18.05 -29.64 40.23
CA ARG A 499 -17.77 -31.07 40.24
C ARG A 499 -18.88 -31.81 39.51
N ALA A 500 -18.53 -32.77 38.65
CA ALA A 500 -19.52 -33.57 37.95
C ALA A 500 -19.06 -35.01 37.70
N GLU A 501 -20.08 -35.88 37.55
CA GLU A 501 -19.95 -37.28 37.19
C GLU A 501 -20.05 -37.44 35.67
N GLY A 502 -19.20 -38.27 35.10
CA GLY A 502 -19.37 -38.81 33.75
C GLY A 502 -19.41 -40.32 33.78
N ARG A 503 -20.53 -40.89 33.34
CA ARG A 503 -20.77 -42.33 33.30
C ARG A 503 -21.20 -42.74 31.89
N PHE A 504 -20.45 -43.66 31.30
CA PHE A 504 -20.71 -44.21 29.99
C PHE A 504 -20.93 -45.72 30.11
N ILE A 505 -22.16 -46.16 29.90
CA ILE A 505 -22.54 -47.58 29.89
C ILE A 505 -23.22 -47.88 28.57
N ARG A 506 -22.67 -48.83 27.81
CA ARG A 506 -23.28 -49.33 26.58
C ARG A 506 -23.15 -50.85 26.52
N GLN A 507 -24.30 -51.51 26.47
CA GLN A 507 -24.36 -52.93 26.12
C GLN A 507 -24.55 -53.04 24.61
N THR A 508 -23.46 -53.29 23.90
CA THR A 508 -23.52 -53.83 22.53
C THR A 508 -23.63 -55.36 22.61
N GLY A 509 -24.11 -56.04 21.56
CA GLY A 509 -24.21 -57.51 21.53
C GLY A 509 -22.86 -58.28 21.57
N GLY A 510 -21.80 -57.66 22.08
CA GLY A 510 -20.44 -58.17 22.29
C GLY A 510 -19.89 -57.69 23.66
N SER A 511 -18.57 -57.48 23.81
CA SER A 511 -17.99 -56.95 25.06
C SER A 511 -18.64 -55.63 25.48
N GLY A 512 -19.06 -55.52 26.75
CA GLY A 512 -19.68 -54.30 27.26
C GLY A 512 -18.71 -53.12 27.25
N GLN A 513 -19.26 -51.91 27.32
CA GLN A 513 -18.47 -50.69 27.52
C GLN A 513 -18.92 -50.03 28.82
N TYR A 514 -17.99 -49.92 29.76
CA TYR A 514 -18.18 -49.28 31.05
C TYR A 514 -17.05 -48.30 31.33
N GLY A 515 -17.39 -47.04 31.58
CA GLY A 515 -16.45 -46.03 32.06
C GLY A 515 -17.17 -45.10 33.04
N HIS A 516 -16.54 -44.81 34.18
CA HIS A 516 -17.12 -43.92 35.18
C HIS A 516 -16.02 -43.11 35.86
N CYS A 517 -16.15 -41.78 35.83
CA CYS A 517 -15.20 -40.86 36.44
C CYS A 517 -15.86 -39.59 36.97
N TRP A 518 -15.20 -38.94 37.92
CA TRP A 518 -15.56 -37.65 38.50
C TRP A 518 -14.46 -36.65 38.21
N VAL A 519 -14.87 -35.46 37.77
CA VAL A 519 -13.95 -34.35 37.51
C VAL A 519 -14.36 -33.13 38.33
N GLU A 520 -13.36 -32.44 38.85
CA GLU A 520 -13.49 -31.08 39.40
C GLU A 520 -12.90 -30.09 38.41
N MET A 521 -13.67 -29.06 38.05
CA MET A 521 -13.24 -27.99 37.16
C MET A 521 -13.14 -26.69 37.96
N GLU A 522 -12.04 -25.97 37.83
CA GLU A 522 -11.83 -24.67 38.46
C GLU A 522 -11.26 -23.64 37.47
N PRO A 523 -11.65 -22.36 37.57
CA PRO A 523 -11.15 -21.31 36.69
C PRO A 523 -9.69 -20.99 37.00
N MET A 524 -8.94 -20.61 35.97
CA MET A 524 -7.55 -20.16 36.07
C MET A 524 -7.40 -18.70 35.64
N PRO A 525 -6.31 -18.01 36.03
CA PRO A 525 -6.02 -16.67 35.53
C PRO A 525 -5.94 -16.63 33.99
N PRO A 526 -6.30 -15.50 33.34
CA PRO A 526 -6.22 -15.37 31.89
C PRO A 526 -4.81 -15.69 31.34
N GLY A 527 -4.77 -16.44 30.23
CA GLY A 527 -3.50 -16.83 29.59
C GLY A 527 -2.84 -18.08 30.17
N THR A 528 -3.45 -18.72 31.19
CA THR A 528 -2.94 -19.96 31.77
C THR A 528 -3.22 -21.18 30.86
N GLY A 529 -4.25 -21.11 30.02
CA GLY A 529 -4.60 -22.21 29.12
C GLY A 529 -5.27 -23.37 29.86
N PHE A 530 -4.87 -24.62 29.58
CA PHE A 530 -5.46 -25.82 30.18
C PHE A 530 -4.48 -26.57 31.08
N VAL A 531 -4.91 -26.88 32.30
CA VAL A 531 -4.14 -27.70 33.25
C VAL A 531 -4.94 -28.96 33.61
N PHE A 532 -4.33 -30.12 33.39
CA PHE A 532 -4.87 -31.40 33.87
C PHE A 532 -4.16 -31.83 35.16
N GLU A 533 -4.93 -32.27 36.15
CA GLU A 533 -4.40 -32.79 37.41
C GLU A 533 -5.02 -34.17 37.71
N ASN A 534 -4.19 -35.16 38.02
CA ASN A 534 -4.67 -36.47 38.47
C ASN A 534 -4.64 -36.55 40.00
N LYS A 535 -5.83 -36.63 40.63
CA LYS A 535 -6.02 -36.81 42.07
C LYS A 535 -6.62 -38.16 42.44
N VAL A 536 -6.64 -39.12 41.52
CA VAL A 536 -7.19 -40.46 41.78
C VAL A 536 -6.36 -41.19 42.83
N THR A 537 -6.98 -41.54 43.95
CA THR A 537 -6.37 -42.33 45.04
C THR A 537 -7.00 -43.72 45.17
N GLY A 538 -6.24 -44.71 45.63
CA GLY A 538 -6.78 -46.04 45.98
C GLY A 538 -7.10 -46.96 44.81
N GLY A 539 -6.68 -46.64 43.58
CA GLY A 539 -6.87 -47.52 42.41
C GLY A 539 -8.31 -47.60 41.88
N THR A 540 -9.17 -46.65 42.25
CA THR A 540 -10.58 -46.58 41.80
C THR A 540 -10.73 -46.45 40.27
N ILE A 541 -9.71 -45.89 39.61
CA ILE A 541 -9.49 -45.98 38.17
C ILE A 541 -8.09 -46.59 37.96
N PRO A 542 -7.95 -47.69 37.20
CA PRO A 542 -6.66 -48.24 36.81
C PRO A 542 -5.79 -47.17 36.12
N LYS A 543 -4.48 -47.14 36.44
CA LYS A 543 -3.54 -46.14 35.89
C LYS A 543 -3.52 -46.11 34.36
N GLU A 544 -3.82 -47.24 33.73
CA GLU A 544 -3.88 -47.42 32.28
C GLU A 544 -5.03 -46.63 31.62
N TYR A 545 -6.12 -46.36 32.35
CA TYR A 545 -7.29 -45.63 31.81
C TYR A 545 -7.28 -44.13 32.11
N ILE A 546 -6.35 -43.65 32.96
CA ILE A 546 -6.23 -42.22 33.29
C ILE A 546 -5.88 -41.37 32.05
N PRO A 547 -4.92 -41.77 31.19
CA PRO A 547 -4.64 -41.05 29.94
C PRO A 547 -5.87 -41.01 29.00
N ALA A 548 -6.72 -42.03 29.05
CA ALA A 548 -7.94 -42.07 28.25
C ALA A 548 -8.97 -41.02 28.72
N CYS A 549 -9.16 -40.90 30.04
CA CYS A 549 -9.97 -39.84 30.64
C CYS A 549 -9.45 -38.45 30.28
N GLU A 550 -8.13 -38.23 30.40
CA GLU A 550 -7.50 -36.97 30.01
C GLU A 550 -7.74 -36.66 28.54
N LYS A 551 -7.58 -37.64 27.64
CA LYS A 551 -7.86 -37.50 26.21
C LYS A 551 -9.32 -37.11 25.95
N GLY A 552 -10.27 -37.69 26.69
CA GLY A 552 -11.68 -37.32 26.64
C GLY A 552 -11.96 -35.89 27.10
N ILE A 553 -11.31 -35.47 28.19
CA ILE A 553 -11.38 -34.09 28.71
C ILE A 553 -10.80 -33.10 27.68
N ARG A 554 -9.63 -33.41 27.10
CA ARG A 554 -8.99 -32.59 26.06
C ARG A 554 -9.84 -32.46 24.81
N GLU A 555 -10.55 -33.52 24.41
CA GLU A 555 -11.53 -33.46 23.32
C GLU A 555 -12.72 -32.54 23.68
N GLY A 556 -13.13 -32.53 24.94
CA GLY A 556 -14.15 -31.60 25.45
C GLY A 556 -13.73 -30.13 25.38
N LEU A 557 -12.43 -29.82 25.48
CA LEU A 557 -11.93 -28.45 25.36
C LEU A 557 -12.07 -27.88 23.95
N ILE A 558 -12.20 -28.72 22.91
CA ILE A 558 -12.28 -28.25 21.52
C ILE A 558 -13.61 -27.49 21.28
N ALA A 559 -14.69 -27.95 21.91
CA ALA A 559 -16.02 -27.39 21.73
C ALA A 559 -16.74 -27.25 23.08
N GLY A 560 -16.80 -26.01 23.56
CA GLY A 560 -17.48 -25.61 24.78
C GLY A 560 -19.01 -25.79 24.73
N VAL A 561 -19.65 -25.59 25.89
CA VAL A 561 -21.07 -25.90 26.09
C VAL A 561 -22.02 -24.75 25.72
N LEU A 562 -21.51 -23.52 25.60
CA LEU A 562 -22.35 -22.36 25.25
C LEU A 562 -22.59 -22.26 23.75
N ALA A 563 -21.52 -22.03 22.99
CA ALA A 563 -21.57 -21.77 21.55
C ALA A 563 -20.62 -22.67 20.75
N GLY A 564 -19.92 -23.60 21.43
CA GLY A 564 -19.05 -24.57 20.77
C GLY A 564 -17.64 -24.07 20.51
N TYR A 565 -17.21 -22.99 21.18
CA TYR A 565 -15.87 -22.44 21.03
C TYR A 565 -14.86 -23.16 21.94
N PRO A 566 -13.56 -23.12 21.62
CA PRO A 566 -12.53 -23.74 22.44
C PRO A 566 -12.51 -23.19 23.88
N VAL A 567 -12.36 -24.09 24.85
CA VAL A 567 -12.37 -23.78 26.28
C VAL A 567 -10.93 -23.50 26.76
N VAL A 568 -10.73 -22.36 27.42
CA VAL A 568 -9.42 -21.89 27.90
C VAL A 568 -9.48 -21.42 29.35
N ASP A 569 -8.31 -21.30 29.97
CA ASP A 569 -8.12 -20.83 31.35
C ASP A 569 -8.88 -21.68 32.37
N VAL A 570 -8.78 -23.00 32.23
CA VAL A 570 -9.43 -23.96 33.12
C VAL A 570 -8.45 -25.02 33.62
N LYS A 571 -8.65 -25.42 34.87
CA LYS A 571 -7.98 -26.58 35.46
C LYS A 571 -8.99 -27.67 35.72
N VAL A 572 -8.69 -28.88 35.25
CA VAL A 572 -9.56 -30.06 35.43
C VAL A 572 -8.81 -31.12 36.21
N SER A 573 -9.31 -31.42 37.42
CA SER A 573 -8.78 -32.47 38.30
C SER A 573 -9.63 -33.73 38.18
N LEU A 574 -9.03 -34.87 37.83
CA LEU A 574 -9.67 -36.19 37.89
C LEU A 574 -9.58 -36.72 39.33
N THR A 575 -10.70 -36.88 40.03
CA THR A 575 -10.69 -37.18 41.47
C THR A 575 -11.02 -38.64 41.79
N GLU A 576 -12.09 -39.18 41.21
CA GLU A 576 -12.65 -40.49 41.59
C GLU A 576 -13.29 -41.16 40.36
N GLY A 577 -13.64 -42.43 40.48
CA GLY A 577 -14.35 -43.17 39.44
C GLY A 577 -14.62 -44.60 39.85
N SER A 578 -15.09 -45.41 38.90
CA SER A 578 -15.15 -46.86 39.07
C SER A 578 -14.94 -47.55 37.73
N TYR A 579 -14.54 -48.81 37.79
CA TYR A 579 -14.39 -49.66 36.62
C TYR A 579 -15.08 -51.01 36.84
N HIS A 580 -15.27 -51.74 35.76
CA HIS A 580 -15.78 -53.11 35.71
C HIS A 580 -14.74 -53.97 35.01
N GLU A 581 -14.32 -55.09 35.61
CA GLU A 581 -13.15 -55.87 35.17
C GLU A 581 -13.26 -56.37 33.72
N VAL A 582 -14.48 -56.67 33.25
CA VAL A 582 -14.71 -57.27 31.92
C VAL A 582 -15.15 -56.26 30.88
N ASP A 583 -15.85 -55.19 31.30
CA ASP A 583 -16.52 -54.27 30.37
C ASP A 583 -15.80 -52.91 30.27
N SER A 584 -14.78 -52.66 31.10
CA SER A 584 -14.02 -51.42 31.04
C SER A 584 -12.96 -51.44 29.95
N ASN A 585 -12.89 -50.36 29.19
CA ASN A 585 -11.89 -50.18 28.15
C ASN A 585 -11.54 -48.70 27.98
N GLU A 586 -10.45 -48.44 27.26
CA GLU A 586 -9.92 -47.09 27.02
C GLU A 586 -10.97 -46.15 26.41
N ASN A 587 -11.73 -46.61 25.42
CA ASN A 587 -12.75 -45.81 24.77
C ASN A 587 -13.90 -45.43 25.72
N ALA A 588 -14.32 -46.35 26.59
CA ALA A 588 -15.38 -46.09 27.56
C ALA A 588 -14.95 -45.02 28.58
N PHE A 589 -13.71 -45.06 29.07
CA PHE A 589 -13.16 -44.02 29.97
C PHE A 589 -12.91 -42.68 29.27
N LYS A 590 -12.56 -42.69 27.98
CA LYS A 590 -12.51 -41.49 27.14
C LYS A 590 -13.88 -40.82 27.02
N GLN A 591 -14.93 -41.59 26.73
CA GLN A 591 -16.30 -41.06 26.66
C GLN A 591 -16.80 -40.58 28.03
N ALA A 592 -16.49 -41.32 29.10
CA ALA A 592 -16.80 -40.90 30.46
C ALA A 592 -16.14 -39.56 30.82
N GLY A 593 -14.87 -39.36 30.47
CA GLY A 593 -14.15 -38.09 30.68
C GLY A 593 -14.78 -36.92 29.92
N LEU A 594 -15.21 -37.14 28.67
CA LEU A 594 -15.91 -36.13 27.86
C LEU A 594 -17.26 -35.73 28.47
N ILE A 595 -18.04 -36.71 28.94
CA ILE A 595 -19.34 -36.47 29.60
C ILE A 595 -19.13 -35.70 30.90
N ALA A 596 -18.17 -36.15 31.74
CA ALA A 596 -17.85 -35.51 33.02
C ALA A 596 -17.44 -34.04 32.81
N PHE A 597 -16.59 -33.77 31.81
CA PHE A 597 -16.16 -32.42 31.45
C PHE A 597 -17.34 -31.52 31.07
N ARG A 598 -18.24 -31.98 30.17
CA ARG A 598 -19.40 -31.19 29.72
C ARG A 598 -20.36 -30.88 30.87
N GLU A 599 -20.62 -31.84 31.75
CA GLU A 599 -21.50 -31.64 32.90
C GLU A 599 -20.85 -30.74 33.96
N ALA A 600 -19.54 -30.83 34.16
CA ALA A 600 -18.81 -29.93 35.05
C ALA A 600 -18.87 -28.49 34.49
N MET A 601 -18.61 -28.30 33.21
CA MET A 601 -18.62 -26.98 32.56
C MET A 601 -20.00 -26.31 32.65
N LYS A 602 -21.10 -27.04 32.41
CA LYS A 602 -22.47 -26.51 32.57
C LYS A 602 -22.74 -25.99 33.99
N LYS A 603 -22.22 -26.68 35.00
CA LYS A 603 -22.36 -26.31 36.42
C LYS A 603 -21.39 -25.20 36.85
N ALA A 604 -20.39 -24.87 36.02
CA ALA A 604 -19.31 -23.96 36.36
C ALA A 604 -19.58 -22.50 35.97
N ASN A 605 -20.83 -22.15 35.62
CA ASN A 605 -21.23 -20.83 35.12
C ASN A 605 -20.34 -20.39 33.93
N PRO A 606 -20.44 -21.10 32.79
CA PRO A 606 -19.57 -20.85 31.65
C PRO A 606 -19.84 -19.47 31.03
N VAL A 607 -18.81 -18.86 30.45
CA VAL A 607 -18.87 -17.56 29.78
C VAL A 607 -18.05 -17.53 28.50
N LEU A 608 -18.43 -16.62 27.61
CA LEU A 608 -17.68 -16.33 26.39
C LEU A 608 -16.59 -15.29 26.66
N LYS A 609 -15.43 -15.48 26.03
CA LYS A 609 -14.37 -14.49 25.90
C LYS A 609 -14.19 -14.06 24.45
N GLU A 610 -13.95 -12.78 24.23
CA GLU A 610 -13.57 -12.19 22.95
C GLU A 610 -12.10 -11.73 22.95
N PRO A 611 -11.43 -11.73 21.79
CA PRO A 611 -10.10 -11.19 21.66
C PRO A 611 -10.11 -9.66 21.69
N ILE A 612 -9.24 -9.11 22.53
CA ILE A 612 -8.98 -7.68 22.68
C ILE A 612 -7.67 -7.33 21.96
N MET A 613 -7.71 -6.27 21.18
CA MET A 613 -6.58 -5.73 20.44
C MET A 613 -5.98 -4.54 21.20
N HIS A 614 -4.66 -4.44 21.22
CA HIS A 614 -3.98 -3.19 21.52
C HIS A 614 -3.93 -2.34 20.25
N VAL A 615 -4.49 -1.13 20.35
CA VAL A 615 -4.67 -0.19 19.25
C VAL A 615 -3.91 1.08 19.59
N GLU A 616 -2.95 1.40 18.75
CA GLU A 616 -2.17 2.64 18.82
C GLU A 616 -2.55 3.50 17.61
N VAL A 617 -2.99 4.73 17.84
CA VAL A 617 -3.38 5.65 16.76
C VAL A 617 -2.52 6.89 16.79
N THR A 618 -1.69 7.06 15.76
CA THR A 618 -0.97 8.32 15.55
C THR A 618 -1.85 9.26 14.75
N THR A 619 -2.16 10.44 15.29
CA THR A 619 -3.06 11.43 14.68
C THR A 619 -2.59 12.86 14.97
N PRO A 620 -2.89 13.87 14.13
CA PRO A 620 -2.63 15.27 14.47
C PRO A 620 -3.38 15.70 15.75
N GLU A 621 -2.79 16.61 16.54
CA GLU A 621 -3.38 17.09 17.80
C GLU A 621 -4.84 17.57 17.67
N GLN A 622 -5.16 18.25 16.57
CA GLN A 622 -6.50 18.78 16.28
C GLN A 622 -7.59 17.69 16.15
N ASN A 623 -7.20 16.44 15.88
CA ASN A 623 -8.11 15.32 15.62
C ASN A 623 -8.17 14.30 16.78
N VAL A 624 -7.44 14.53 17.88
CA VAL A 624 -7.38 13.60 19.01
C VAL A 624 -8.77 13.38 19.63
N GLY A 625 -9.55 14.45 19.79
CA GLY A 625 -10.90 14.37 20.37
C GLY A 625 -11.83 13.43 19.58
N ASP A 626 -11.81 13.51 18.25
CA ASP A 626 -12.64 12.68 17.37
C ASP A 626 -12.22 11.20 17.44
N VAL A 627 -10.90 10.93 17.43
CA VAL A 627 -10.33 9.58 17.53
C VAL A 627 -10.71 8.92 18.85
N VAL A 628 -10.62 9.67 19.95
CA VAL A 628 -10.99 9.25 21.31
C VAL A 628 -12.49 8.97 21.39
N GLY A 629 -13.32 9.82 20.78
CA GLY A 629 -14.76 9.60 20.70
C GLY A 629 -15.12 8.29 20.00
N ASP A 630 -14.51 8.01 18.84
CA ASP A 630 -14.76 6.79 18.07
C ASP A 630 -14.29 5.53 18.81
N ILE A 631 -13.09 5.53 19.39
CA ILE A 631 -12.58 4.40 20.20
C ILE A 631 -13.53 4.08 21.35
N ASN A 632 -14.01 5.09 22.09
CA ASN A 632 -14.95 4.86 23.18
C ASN A 632 -16.30 4.31 22.67
N SER A 633 -16.78 4.79 21.51
CA SER A 633 -18.02 4.27 20.91
C SER A 633 -17.94 2.79 20.53
N ARG A 634 -16.72 2.30 20.27
CA ARG A 634 -16.39 0.90 19.92
C ARG A 634 -16.04 0.04 21.13
N ARG A 635 -16.51 0.42 22.32
CA ARG A 635 -16.18 -0.27 23.60
C ARG A 635 -14.67 -0.28 23.90
N GLY A 636 -13.91 0.62 23.29
CA GLY A 636 -12.50 0.76 23.53
C GLY A 636 -12.21 1.41 24.88
N ARG A 637 -11.15 0.98 25.55
CA ARG A 637 -10.64 1.57 26.78
C ARG A 637 -9.30 2.23 26.50
N ILE A 638 -9.22 3.53 26.70
CA ILE A 638 -7.97 4.30 26.53
C ILE A 638 -7.03 4.00 27.70
N GLU A 639 -5.79 3.67 27.37
CA GLU A 639 -4.71 3.51 28.35
C GLU A 639 -3.97 4.82 28.59
N GLY A 640 -3.70 5.56 27.52
CA GLY A 640 -2.96 6.81 27.61
C GLY A 640 -2.88 7.55 26.27
N MET A 641 -2.40 8.79 26.36
CA MET A 641 -2.08 9.62 25.20
C MET A 641 -0.68 10.17 25.38
N GLU A 642 0.13 10.07 24.34
CA GLU A 642 1.50 10.57 24.32
C GLU A 642 1.66 11.60 23.21
N ASN A 643 2.40 12.66 23.48
CA ASN A 643 2.76 13.63 22.46
C ASN A 643 3.95 13.09 21.66
N ALA A 644 3.79 12.96 20.35
CA ALA A 644 4.86 12.59 19.44
C ALA A 644 5.51 13.84 18.81
N LEU A 645 6.69 13.64 18.24
CA LEU A 645 7.43 14.69 17.53
C LEU A 645 6.63 15.19 16.32
N GLY A 646 6.60 16.52 16.14
CA GLY A 646 6.01 17.16 14.95
C GLY A 646 4.51 17.47 15.03
N GLY A 647 3.95 17.67 16.22
CA GLY A 647 2.53 18.05 16.40
C GLY A 647 1.55 16.89 16.18
N ALA A 648 2.03 15.67 16.31
CA ALA A 648 1.22 14.46 16.32
C ALA A 648 1.06 13.96 17.76
N SER A 649 -0.06 13.31 18.04
CA SER A 649 -0.32 12.60 19.29
C SER A 649 -0.58 11.13 19.00
N VAL A 650 -0.17 10.28 19.93
CA VAL A 650 -0.38 8.84 19.89
C VAL A 650 -1.41 8.48 20.95
N VAL A 651 -2.51 7.86 20.55
CA VAL A 651 -3.58 7.39 21.45
C VAL A 651 -3.46 5.87 21.59
N ASN A 652 -3.20 5.39 22.80
CA ASN A 652 -3.12 3.96 23.12
C ASN A 652 -4.42 3.48 23.76
N ALA A 653 -4.98 2.38 23.24
CA ALA A 653 -6.24 1.83 23.71
C ALA A 653 -6.34 0.31 23.55
N HIS A 654 -7.21 -0.30 24.33
CA HIS A 654 -7.67 -1.67 24.15
C HIS A 654 -9.06 -1.70 23.55
N VAL A 655 -9.23 -2.38 22.41
CA VAL A 655 -10.51 -2.43 21.68
C VAL A 655 -10.84 -3.87 21.29
N PRO A 656 -12.09 -4.33 21.47
CA PRO A 656 -12.50 -5.66 21.01
C PRO A 656 -12.36 -5.80 19.49
N LEU A 657 -11.76 -6.91 19.02
CA LEU A 657 -11.57 -7.16 17.58
C LEU A 657 -12.89 -7.11 16.79
N SER A 658 -13.98 -7.55 17.43
CA SER A 658 -15.34 -7.53 16.87
C SER A 658 -15.82 -6.13 16.47
N GLU A 659 -15.33 -5.08 17.15
CA GLU A 659 -15.69 -3.68 16.92
C GLU A 659 -14.69 -2.94 16.00
N MET A 660 -13.57 -3.60 15.66
CA MET A 660 -12.50 -3.02 14.82
C MET A 660 -12.76 -3.19 13.32
N PHE A 661 -13.78 -3.96 12.92
CA PHE A 661 -14.14 -4.10 11.51
C PHE A 661 -14.54 -2.75 10.90
N GLY A 662 -13.85 -2.35 9.83
CA GLY A 662 -14.05 -1.04 9.18
C GLY A 662 -13.46 0.15 9.93
N TYR A 663 -12.70 -0.07 11.02
CA TYR A 663 -12.13 1.00 11.84
C TYR A 663 -11.27 1.98 11.02
N VAL A 664 -10.42 1.47 10.13
CA VAL A 664 -9.55 2.28 9.27
C VAL A 664 -10.36 3.25 8.40
N THR A 665 -11.49 2.80 7.84
CA THR A 665 -12.37 3.63 7.01
C THR A 665 -12.96 4.77 7.83
N THR A 666 -13.49 4.48 9.02
CA THR A 666 -14.04 5.50 9.92
C THR A 666 -12.95 6.48 10.40
N LEU A 667 -11.80 5.97 10.82
CA LEU A 667 -10.66 6.76 11.29
C LEU A 667 -10.16 7.72 10.21
N ARG A 668 -10.08 7.27 8.95
CA ARG A 668 -9.69 8.16 7.84
C ARG A 668 -10.69 9.28 7.63
N SER A 669 -11.99 9.01 7.70
CA SER A 669 -13.02 10.05 7.60
C SER A 669 -12.91 11.08 8.71
N LEU A 670 -12.71 10.64 9.95
CA LEU A 670 -12.59 11.53 11.12
C LEU A 670 -11.33 12.40 11.07
N THR A 671 -10.24 11.87 10.51
CA THR A 671 -8.91 12.51 10.56
C THR A 671 -8.47 13.07 9.21
N GLN A 672 -9.39 13.14 8.24
CA GLN A 672 -9.11 13.54 6.85
C GLN A 672 -7.96 12.74 6.23
N GLY A 673 -7.83 11.47 6.60
CA GLY A 673 -6.81 10.54 6.14
C GLY A 673 -5.41 10.74 6.74
N ARG A 674 -5.28 11.56 7.79
CA ARG A 674 -3.97 11.86 8.41
C ARG A 674 -3.57 10.90 9.52
N ALA A 675 -4.52 10.17 10.12
CA ALA A 675 -4.21 9.23 11.19
C ALA A 675 -3.79 7.85 10.66
N GLN A 676 -2.93 7.19 11.42
CA GLN A 676 -2.44 5.85 11.16
C GLN A 676 -2.70 4.96 12.38
N PRO A 677 -3.48 3.87 12.23
CA PRO A 677 -3.66 2.89 13.28
C PRO A 677 -2.60 1.79 13.19
N ASN A 678 -2.15 1.32 14.35
CA ASN A 678 -1.37 0.10 14.53
C ASN A 678 -2.15 -0.82 15.48
N VAL A 679 -2.39 -2.07 15.09
CA VAL A 679 -3.29 -2.99 15.79
C VAL A 679 -2.56 -4.30 16.04
N THR A 680 -2.43 -4.69 17.31
CA THR A 680 -1.74 -5.92 17.74
C THR A 680 -2.60 -6.73 18.71
N PRO A 681 -2.52 -8.07 18.73
CA PRO A 681 -3.24 -8.88 19.71
C PRO A 681 -2.78 -8.55 21.13
N SER A 682 -3.72 -8.39 22.07
CA SER A 682 -3.41 -8.15 23.50
C SER A 682 -3.74 -9.39 24.34
N HIS A 683 -5.03 -9.65 24.59
CA HIS A 683 -5.48 -10.75 25.44
C HIS A 683 -6.96 -11.08 25.18
N TYR A 684 -7.53 -12.02 25.93
CA TYR A 684 -8.94 -12.38 25.89
C TYR A 684 -9.67 -11.86 27.12
N GLU A 685 -10.78 -11.15 26.91
CA GLU A 685 -11.66 -10.65 27.97
C GLU A 685 -13.07 -11.22 27.84
N GLU A 686 -13.83 -11.16 28.94
CA GLU A 686 -15.21 -11.64 28.96
C GLU A 686 -16.13 -10.77 28.11
N VAL A 687 -16.98 -11.41 27.31
CA VAL A 687 -17.94 -10.72 26.44
C VAL A 687 -19.09 -10.13 27.28
N PRO A 688 -19.52 -8.88 27.03
CA PRO A 688 -20.70 -8.31 27.67
C PRO A 688 -21.95 -9.20 27.49
N ASN A 689 -22.77 -9.31 28.55
CA ASN A 689 -23.92 -10.24 28.59
C ASN A 689 -24.89 -10.09 27.41
N SER A 690 -25.12 -8.87 26.91
CA SER A 690 -26.00 -8.61 25.76
C SER A 690 -25.49 -9.27 24.47
N ILE A 691 -24.19 -9.15 24.20
CA ILE A 691 -23.52 -9.69 23.01
C ILE A 691 -23.37 -11.22 23.17
N ALA A 692 -23.04 -11.70 24.36
CA ALA A 692 -22.92 -13.13 24.65
C ALA A 692 -24.25 -13.87 24.38
N ALA A 693 -25.39 -13.28 24.73
CA ALA A 693 -26.71 -13.84 24.43
C ALA A 693 -26.99 -13.94 22.93
N GLU A 694 -26.61 -12.92 22.15
CA GLU A 694 -26.77 -12.93 20.69
C GLU A 694 -25.91 -14.01 20.01
N ILE A 695 -24.64 -14.12 20.41
CA ILE A 695 -23.71 -15.14 19.89
C ILE A 695 -24.24 -16.55 20.18
N THR A 696 -24.67 -16.77 21.43
CA THR A 696 -25.22 -18.06 21.87
C THR A 696 -26.50 -18.42 21.09
N ALA A 697 -27.38 -17.44 20.84
CA ALA A 697 -28.59 -17.65 20.05
C ALA A 697 -28.29 -18.01 18.58
N LYS A 698 -27.33 -17.34 17.94
CA LYS A 698 -26.89 -17.67 16.57
C LYS A 698 -26.30 -19.08 16.47
N ALA A 699 -25.45 -19.46 17.44
CA ALA A 699 -24.84 -20.79 17.47
C ALA A 699 -25.88 -21.91 17.68
N GLN A 700 -26.94 -21.64 18.43
CA GLN A 700 -28.02 -22.60 18.69
C GLN A 700 -29.07 -22.65 17.57
N GLY A 701 -29.31 -21.55 16.85
CA GLY A 701 -30.27 -21.47 15.74
C GLY A 701 -29.78 -22.05 14.40
N GLY A 702 -28.47 -22.31 14.27
CA GLY A 702 -27.87 -22.96 13.09
C GLY A 702 -27.80 -24.49 13.16
N ARG A 703 -28.45 -25.12 14.15
CA ARG A 703 -28.54 -26.58 14.31
C ARG A 703 -29.85 -27.16 13.81
#